data_AF-B9WKQ2-F1
#
_entry.id   AF-B9WKQ2-F1
#
_cell.length_a   1.000
_cell.length_b   1.000
_cell.length_c   1.000
_cell.angle_alpha   90.00
_cell.angle_beta   90.00
_cell.angle_gamma   90.00
#
_symmetry.space_group_name_H-M   'P 1'
#
loop_
_entity.id
_entity.type
_entity.pdbx_description
1 polymer ?
#
loop_
_entity_poly.entity_id
_entity_poly.type
_entity_poly.pdbx_seq_one_letter_code
_entity_poly.pdbx_strand_id
1 'polypeptide(L)'
;MFTKNHRRMSSTSSDDDPFDVAEKYYGEERKKKLNRVRTFSAFESTKFGAGPISPLRSTYEPPPSIKETSEPLSSSSSSSPPTLTPQSSQVQFNLGVGKTKNGSAIHSDSESEEGEEVDPVSSATKGERNEKDPFDTTDSKLENNNSTEHSSTSREIIPHPTGFHGSPEESAPRRKPSIIPIYHDNISRDSVIRNANTPTTYNREKFHLRRGSLDESTYVRPKKYYINDVQGTLKELLANEDTDNNCQITIEDTGPKVLRLGTANSLGINQSTIRGTYRLSNLLQELTIASRFGRHQIVLDEARLSENPVDRMKRLISTSFWNNLTRVITKENIVEMAKDTKIKESWIDEQGELHENQESHRIYVPYNRKDQYDFFQLIKSHRTDVQLDVQYLPKKIDADYIKSINKKPGLLSIATRPDPETPGNLISWPYVVPGGRFNELYGWDSYMETLGLLTDVKIDPSGNPCNIKHLELARGMAENFIYEIHHYGKILNANRSYYLGRSQPPFLTDMALRIFNKTIEVAPESMDDAIDFLKRATLAAIKEYETIWCAHPRLDDKTGLSCYHPEGKGVPPETEPTHFNAVLKPYLAKYGGIDQLDFIEKYNSGEIQEPELDEYFLHDRAVRESGHDTSYRLEGKCAYLATVDLNSLLYKYENDIAFILQSFFNDNLQDPFANDKTHSSKIWLERSHQRKLNVDKYLWNEQDCIYYDYNVELQQQTNYESATTFWPLYAKLASPEQAAKLIDQSLHKFEEHGGLVAGTLKSRGEVGLTRPSRQWDYPFGWAPQQILAWIGLVNYGYDGIARRLAYRWLFMMTKSFVDYNGVIVEKYNVTKGAVPHRVDAEYGNQGLDFKGVATEGFGWVNASYLFGLTFLNLYAQRALGSLTPPEIFLRNMHPEQRKQYK
;
A
#
# COMPACT_ATOMS: atom_id res chain seq x y z
N MET A 1 -12.66 -50.91 -66.73
CA MET A 1 -11.73 -49.79 -67.03
C MET A 1 -11.94 -48.66 -66.02
N PHE A 2 -11.02 -47.71 -65.94
CA PHE A 2 -11.11 -46.47 -65.12
C PHE A 2 -12.46 -45.75 -65.31
N THR A 3 -13.05 -45.00 -64.35
CA THR A 3 -12.49 -44.02 -63.39
C THR A 3 -13.38 -43.79 -62.14
N LYS A 4 -12.82 -43.11 -61.12
CA LYS A 4 -13.49 -42.24 -60.11
C LYS A 4 -14.78 -42.74 -59.41
N ASN A 5 -14.60 -43.35 -58.24
CA ASN A 5 -15.65 -43.40 -57.20
C ASN A 5 -15.43 -42.27 -56.17
N HIS A 6 -16.41 -41.38 -55.99
CA HIS A 6 -16.56 -40.63 -54.73
C HIS A 6 -17.48 -41.43 -53.80
N ARG A 7 -17.00 -41.74 -52.58
CA ARG A 7 -17.85 -42.18 -51.47
C ARG A 7 -17.76 -41.17 -50.34
N ARG A 8 -18.91 -40.63 -49.92
CA ARG A 8 -19.06 -39.99 -48.61
C ARG A 8 -18.84 -41.04 -47.52
N MET A 9 -18.03 -40.70 -46.51
CA MET A 9 -18.13 -41.25 -45.16
C MET A 9 -17.91 -40.12 -44.14
N SER A 10 -18.33 -40.37 -42.91
CA SER A 10 -18.43 -39.39 -41.82
C SER A 10 -17.09 -38.96 -41.23
N SER A 11 -17.01 -37.71 -40.81
CA SER A 11 -16.05 -37.24 -39.80
C SER A 11 -16.77 -36.51 -38.66
N THR A 12 -16.14 -36.55 -37.49
CA THR A 12 -16.55 -36.01 -36.20
C THR A 12 -16.66 -34.49 -36.13
N SER A 13 -17.13 -33.97 -34.98
CA SER A 13 -17.27 -32.55 -34.66
C SER A 13 -15.98 -31.75 -34.79
N SER A 14 -16.13 -30.50 -35.24
CA SER A 14 -15.16 -29.42 -35.08
C SER A 14 -15.37 -28.75 -33.72
N ASP A 15 -14.54 -29.11 -32.74
CA ASP A 15 -14.27 -28.25 -31.58
C ASP A 15 -13.13 -27.31 -31.96
N ASP A 16 -13.45 -26.13 -32.49
CA ASP A 16 -12.47 -25.11 -32.88
C ASP A 16 -12.11 -24.23 -31.67
N ASP A 17 -10.96 -24.52 -31.03
CA ASP A 17 -10.35 -23.64 -30.03
C ASP A 17 -9.58 -22.50 -30.75
N PRO A 18 -9.94 -21.22 -30.53
CA PRO A 18 -9.29 -20.09 -31.19
C PRO A 18 -7.85 -19.80 -30.73
N PHE A 19 -7.25 -20.59 -29.83
CA PHE A 19 -5.89 -20.37 -29.30
C PHE A 19 -4.90 -21.55 -29.51
N ASP A 20 -5.32 -22.71 -30.01
CA ASP A 20 -4.51 -23.95 -29.98
C ASP A 20 -3.50 -24.13 -31.16
N VAL A 21 -2.81 -23.06 -31.57
CA VAL A 21 -1.82 -23.12 -32.68
C VAL A 21 -0.50 -22.41 -32.33
N ALA A 22 0.36 -23.08 -31.55
CA ALA A 22 1.68 -22.56 -31.18
C ALA A 22 2.89 -23.46 -31.56
N GLU A 23 2.70 -24.74 -31.92
CA GLU A 23 3.79 -25.74 -31.97
C GLU A 23 4.07 -26.39 -33.36
N LYS A 24 3.58 -25.84 -34.48
CA LYS A 24 3.73 -26.49 -35.81
C LYS A 24 4.34 -25.66 -36.95
N TYR A 25 5.09 -24.59 -36.64
CA TYR A 25 5.63 -23.68 -37.67
C TYR A 25 7.16 -23.58 -37.77
N TYR A 26 7.94 -24.37 -37.02
CA TYR A 26 9.40 -24.41 -37.16
C TYR A 26 9.88 -25.85 -37.40
N GLY A 27 10.53 -26.06 -38.54
CA GLY A 27 11.12 -27.35 -38.92
C GLY A 27 12.39 -27.68 -38.15
N GLU A 28 12.83 -28.94 -38.26
CA GLU A 28 14.05 -29.40 -37.59
C GLU A 28 15.31 -28.80 -38.25
N GLU A 29 15.90 -27.77 -37.63
CA GLU A 29 17.34 -27.77 -37.31
C GLU A 29 17.77 -26.60 -36.41
N ARG A 30 18.22 -26.92 -35.18
CA ARG A 30 19.31 -26.30 -34.36
C ARG A 30 19.05 -26.43 -32.85
N LYS A 31 19.46 -27.57 -32.28
CA LYS A 31 19.40 -27.83 -30.83
C LYS A 31 20.48 -27.04 -30.06
N LYS A 32 20.15 -25.85 -29.56
CA LYS A 32 20.83 -25.23 -28.38
C LYS A 32 19.78 -24.67 -27.41
N LYS A 33 20.10 -24.69 -26.11
CA LYS A 33 19.14 -24.52 -25.01
C LYS A 33 18.49 -23.13 -25.00
N LEU A 34 17.17 -23.09 -24.90
CA LEU A 34 16.36 -21.90 -24.56
C LEU A 34 15.25 -22.32 -23.58
N ASN A 35 15.50 -22.21 -22.28
CA ASN A 35 14.43 -22.31 -21.28
C ASN A 35 13.71 -20.96 -21.23
N ARG A 36 12.50 -20.88 -21.77
CA ARG A 36 11.65 -19.67 -21.69
C ARG A 36 11.06 -19.51 -20.29
N VAL A 37 11.62 -18.60 -19.50
CA VAL A 37 10.91 -17.89 -18.43
C VAL A 37 11.26 -16.41 -18.55
N ARG A 38 10.34 -15.58 -19.07
CA ARG A 38 10.41 -14.12 -18.95
C ARG A 38 9.58 -13.69 -17.73
N THR A 39 10.11 -13.96 -16.54
CA THR A 39 9.77 -13.19 -15.35
C THR A 39 10.50 -11.85 -15.40
N PHE A 40 10.05 -10.87 -14.60
CA PHE A 40 10.73 -9.58 -14.46
C PHE A 40 12.02 -9.72 -13.64
N SER A 41 13.05 -10.37 -14.21
CA SER A 41 14.39 -10.40 -13.63
C SER A 41 15.03 -9.01 -13.75
N ALA A 42 15.36 -8.40 -12.62
CA ALA A 42 16.06 -7.12 -12.60
C ALA A 42 17.55 -7.33 -12.92
N PHE A 43 18.01 -6.75 -14.03
CA PHE A 43 19.41 -6.66 -14.43
C PHE A 43 20.17 -8.00 -14.56
N GLU A 44 19.96 -8.70 -15.68
CA GLU A 44 21.08 -9.39 -16.32
C GLU A 44 21.92 -8.38 -17.11
N SER A 45 23.25 -8.46 -17.02
CA SER A 45 24.16 -7.57 -17.74
C SER A 45 24.33 -7.99 -19.21
N THR A 46 23.26 -7.89 -20.00
CA THR A 46 23.34 -8.07 -21.46
C THR A 46 24.17 -6.95 -22.07
N LYS A 47 25.38 -7.27 -22.54
CA LYS A 47 26.21 -6.35 -23.33
C LYS A 47 25.50 -6.01 -24.64
N PHE A 48 24.73 -4.93 -24.66
CA PHE A 48 24.32 -4.28 -25.90
C PHE A 48 25.59 -3.78 -26.61
N GLY A 49 25.90 -4.40 -27.75
CA GLY A 49 27.02 -3.97 -28.57
C GLY A 49 26.71 -2.60 -29.17
N ALA A 50 27.52 -1.59 -28.85
CA ALA A 50 27.37 -0.24 -29.38
C ALA A 50 27.67 -0.22 -30.89
N GLY A 51 26.63 -0.44 -31.70
CA GLY A 51 26.64 -0.07 -33.12
C GLY A 51 26.49 1.45 -33.24
N PRO A 52 27.36 2.16 -33.97
CA PRO A 52 27.24 3.60 -34.11
C PRO A 52 25.96 3.97 -34.87
N ILE A 53 25.18 4.90 -34.32
CA ILE A 53 23.99 5.44 -34.96
C ILE A 53 24.43 6.32 -36.14
N SER A 54 24.13 5.88 -37.36
CA SER A 54 24.40 6.67 -38.57
C SER A 54 23.45 7.86 -38.66
N PRO A 55 23.93 9.08 -38.95
CA PRO A 55 23.07 10.25 -39.10
C PRO A 55 22.18 10.15 -40.35
N LEU A 56 20.95 10.65 -40.24
CA LEU A 56 19.96 10.67 -41.32
C LEU A 56 20.44 11.54 -42.49
N ARG A 57 20.40 11.01 -43.71
CA ARG A 57 20.69 11.76 -44.94
C ARG A 57 19.50 12.63 -45.34
N SER A 58 19.74 13.94 -45.51
CA SER A 58 18.89 14.80 -46.34
C SER A 58 19.05 14.46 -47.81
N THR A 59 17.96 14.31 -48.55
CA THR A 59 17.97 13.98 -49.99
C THR A 59 17.98 15.22 -50.88
N TYR A 60 19.11 15.51 -51.52
CA TYR A 60 19.16 16.32 -52.75
C TYR A 60 20.44 15.99 -53.56
N GLU A 61 20.26 15.52 -54.80
CA GLU A 61 21.31 15.45 -55.84
C GLU A 61 20.99 16.50 -56.92
N PRO A 62 22.03 17.07 -57.57
CA PRO A 62 22.37 16.64 -58.93
C PRO A 62 23.89 16.46 -59.15
N PRO A 63 24.37 15.93 -60.31
CA PRO A 63 25.49 14.98 -60.30
C PRO A 63 26.75 15.49 -61.08
N PRO A 64 27.64 14.65 -61.69
CA PRO A 64 28.99 14.49 -61.11
C PRO A 64 30.17 14.67 -62.08
N SER A 65 31.40 14.79 -61.55
CA SER A 65 32.61 14.58 -62.37
C SER A 65 33.85 14.09 -61.62
N ILE A 66 34.21 12.83 -61.91
CA ILE A 66 35.59 12.33 -62.11
C ILE A 66 36.49 12.18 -60.85
N LYS A 67 37.34 11.14 -60.89
CA LYS A 67 38.33 10.76 -59.86
C LYS A 67 39.68 11.40 -60.20
N GLU A 68 40.54 11.59 -59.20
CA GLU A 68 41.82 10.87 -59.19
C GLU A 68 42.47 10.74 -57.80
N THR A 69 43.35 9.75 -57.71
CA THR A 69 44.24 9.33 -56.60
C THR A 69 45.22 10.45 -56.17
N SER A 70 45.87 10.44 -54.99
CA SER A 70 46.66 9.31 -54.45
C SER A 70 47.02 9.38 -52.93
N GLU A 71 47.55 8.25 -52.46
CA GLU A 71 48.19 7.95 -51.16
C GLU A 71 49.72 8.30 -51.15
N PRO A 72 50.51 8.05 -50.07
CA PRO A 72 50.32 8.35 -48.63
C PRO A 72 51.65 8.86 -47.97
N LEU A 73 52.00 8.32 -46.77
CA LEU A 73 53.28 8.37 -46.00
C LEU A 73 53.46 9.53 -44.98
N SER A 74 54.13 9.35 -43.82
CA SER A 74 54.40 8.16 -42.97
C SER A 74 55.07 8.58 -41.64
N SER A 75 55.03 7.70 -40.60
CA SER A 75 56.07 7.50 -39.54
C SER A 75 56.52 8.66 -38.61
N SER A 76 56.99 8.47 -37.37
CA SER A 76 56.89 7.40 -36.34
C SER A 76 57.62 7.84 -35.04
N SER A 77 57.30 7.22 -33.88
CA SER A 77 58.17 7.04 -32.67
C SER A 77 58.78 8.26 -31.92
N SER A 78 59.19 8.21 -30.63
CA SER A 78 58.73 7.47 -29.43
C SER A 78 59.43 7.97 -28.13
N SER A 79 58.84 7.66 -26.96
CA SER A 79 59.49 7.39 -25.64
C SER A 79 60.30 8.44 -24.83
N SER A 80 59.62 9.06 -23.84
CA SER A 80 59.93 9.05 -22.38
C SER A 80 61.12 9.93 -21.81
N PRO A 81 61.51 9.89 -20.49
CA PRO A 81 61.49 11.08 -19.57
C PRO A 81 62.87 11.30 -18.83
N PRO A 82 63.05 11.93 -17.62
CA PRO A 82 62.17 12.69 -16.69
C PRO A 82 62.82 13.99 -16.08
N THR A 83 62.35 14.41 -14.87
CA THR A 83 63.04 15.11 -13.73
C THR A 83 62.87 16.64 -13.46
N LEU A 84 62.82 16.95 -12.14
CA LEU A 84 63.20 18.16 -11.37
C LEU A 84 62.20 19.32 -11.07
N THR A 85 62.21 19.70 -9.78
CA THR A 85 61.66 20.89 -9.06
C THR A 85 62.83 21.91 -8.80
N PRO A 86 62.71 23.11 -8.13
CA PRO A 86 61.69 23.58 -7.16
C PRO A 86 61.40 25.12 -7.10
N GLN A 87 60.67 25.56 -6.04
CA GLN A 87 60.64 26.92 -5.42
C GLN A 87 60.07 28.10 -6.25
N SER A 88 59.81 29.31 -5.70
CA SER A 88 59.09 29.74 -4.46
C SER A 88 59.02 31.27 -4.38
N SER A 89 57.93 31.89 -3.91
CA SER A 89 57.92 33.33 -3.53
C SER A 89 56.80 33.73 -2.56
N GLN A 90 57.09 34.74 -1.72
CA GLN A 90 56.15 35.45 -0.82
C GLN A 90 56.14 36.94 -1.20
N VAL A 91 55.05 37.68 -0.96
CA VAL A 91 55.08 39.12 -0.62
C VAL A 91 53.91 39.46 0.33
N GLN A 92 54.07 40.51 1.16
CA GLN A 92 53.05 41.15 2.01
C GLN A 92 52.47 42.40 1.29
N PHE A 93 51.57 43.25 1.78
CA PHE A 93 50.91 43.52 3.09
C PHE A 93 49.45 44.01 2.76
N ASN A 94 48.65 44.79 3.51
CA ASN A 94 48.77 45.60 4.73
C ASN A 94 47.39 45.74 5.45
N LEU A 95 47.31 46.57 6.50
CA LEU A 95 46.09 46.90 7.26
C LEU A 95 45.24 48.02 6.63
N GLY A 96 43.95 48.07 7.00
CA GLY A 96 43.05 49.21 6.76
C GLY A 96 41.77 49.12 7.61
N VAL A 97 41.50 50.12 8.45
CA VAL A 97 40.37 50.14 9.42
C VAL A 97 39.49 51.37 9.18
N GLY A 98 38.16 51.23 9.28
CA GLY A 98 37.26 52.39 9.30
C GLY A 98 35.76 52.07 9.43
N LYS A 99 35.13 52.55 10.52
CA LYS A 99 33.66 52.77 10.62
C LYS A 99 33.42 54.29 10.60
N THR A 100 32.32 54.78 10.02
CA THR A 100 31.19 55.45 10.73
C THR A 100 30.30 56.35 9.85
N LYS A 101 28.98 56.23 10.05
CA LYS A 101 27.92 57.29 10.15
C LYS A 101 27.61 58.29 9.00
N ASN A 102 26.29 58.33 8.70
CA ASN A 102 25.42 59.49 8.42
C ASN A 102 25.70 60.39 7.18
N GLY A 103 24.70 60.99 6.51
CA GLY A 103 23.23 60.93 6.65
C GLY A 103 22.52 62.11 5.91
N SER A 104 21.17 62.13 5.92
CA SER A 104 20.28 63.23 5.44
C SER A 104 20.20 63.51 3.93
N ALA A 105 19.13 64.09 3.35
CA ALA A 105 17.70 64.25 3.73
C ALA A 105 16.91 64.87 2.53
N ILE A 106 15.56 64.88 2.59
CA ILE A 106 14.65 65.90 1.99
C ILE A 106 13.20 65.71 2.55
N HIS A 107 12.42 66.80 2.62
CA HIS A 107 11.04 66.93 3.15
C HIS A 107 9.96 66.84 2.02
N SER A 108 8.64 66.95 2.23
CA SER A 108 7.75 67.37 3.35
C SER A 108 6.48 66.46 3.43
N ASP A 109 5.29 66.70 4.03
CA ASP A 109 4.54 67.77 4.77
C ASP A 109 3.35 67.06 5.51
N SER A 110 2.47 67.62 6.38
CA SER A 110 2.27 68.89 7.12
C SER A 110 1.28 68.67 8.32
N GLU A 111 0.89 69.73 9.06
CA GLU A 111 -0.37 70.00 9.82
C GLU A 111 -1.14 68.83 10.53
N SER A 112 -1.21 68.75 11.88
CA SER A 112 -2.05 69.48 12.90
C SER A 112 -3.20 68.58 13.41
N GLU A 113 -3.81 68.68 14.62
CA GLU A 113 -3.67 69.54 15.82
C GLU A 113 -4.16 68.75 17.09
N GLU A 114 -4.15 69.37 18.29
CA GLU A 114 -4.69 69.04 19.65
C GLU A 114 -5.65 67.83 19.91
N GLY A 115 -5.83 67.26 21.13
CA GLY A 115 -5.28 67.52 22.48
C GLY A 115 -6.01 66.75 23.63
N GLU A 116 -5.29 66.48 24.74
CA GLU A 116 -5.66 66.15 26.15
C GLU A 116 -6.88 65.28 26.60
N GLU A 117 -6.55 64.17 27.31
CA GLU A 117 -7.07 63.64 28.61
C GLU A 117 -8.60 63.43 28.96
N VAL A 118 -8.80 62.84 30.17
CA VAL A 118 -10.00 62.79 31.05
C VAL A 118 -10.88 61.51 31.07
N ASP A 119 -10.51 60.61 31.99
CA ASP A 119 -11.36 59.65 32.75
C ASP A 119 -12.19 60.41 33.83
N PRO A 120 -13.18 59.84 34.59
CA PRO A 120 -13.92 58.56 34.48
C PRO A 120 -15.47 58.71 34.81
N VAL A 121 -16.14 57.67 35.35
CA VAL A 121 -17.30 57.72 36.33
C VAL A 121 -18.79 57.62 35.85
N SER A 122 -19.30 56.38 35.83
CA SER A 122 -20.53 55.89 36.55
C SER A 122 -21.99 56.02 36.06
N SER A 123 -22.84 55.17 36.67
CA SER A 123 -24.33 55.18 36.78
C SER A 123 -25.16 54.80 35.53
N ALA A 124 -25.97 53.74 35.51
CA ALA A 124 -27.28 53.47 36.19
C ALA A 124 -28.47 54.19 35.50
N THR A 125 -29.70 53.65 35.35
CA THR A 125 -30.52 52.81 36.27
C THR A 125 -31.68 52.01 35.61
N LYS A 126 -31.98 50.83 36.18
CA LYS A 126 -33.31 50.23 36.53
C LYS A 126 -34.39 49.79 35.50
N GLY A 127 -35.10 48.71 35.91
CA GLY A 127 -36.34 48.14 35.34
C GLY A 127 -36.31 46.60 35.45
N GLU A 128 -36.68 45.90 36.54
CA GLU A 128 -37.98 45.84 37.28
C GLU A 128 -39.19 45.61 36.34
N ARG A 129 -39.99 44.51 36.38
CA ARG A 129 -40.14 43.30 37.26
C ARG A 129 -40.69 42.11 36.41
N ASN A 130 -40.78 40.84 36.82
CA ASN A 130 -41.58 40.25 37.91
C ASN A 130 -41.18 38.79 38.21
N GLU A 131 -41.44 38.35 39.45
CA GLU A 131 -41.38 36.95 39.90
C GLU A 131 -42.70 36.21 39.61
N LYS A 132 -42.67 34.87 39.55
CA LYS A 132 -43.64 34.00 40.26
C LYS A 132 -43.32 32.50 40.24
N ASP A 133 -43.21 31.97 41.45
CA ASP A 133 -43.36 30.58 41.91
C ASP A 133 -44.34 30.63 43.11
N PRO A 134 -44.70 29.54 43.84
CA PRO A 134 -44.56 28.10 43.61
C PRO A 134 -45.92 27.34 43.74
N PHE A 135 -45.90 25.99 43.83
CA PHE A 135 -46.71 25.07 44.72
C PHE A 135 -46.79 23.63 44.13
N ASP A 136 -47.28 22.60 44.84
CA ASP A 136 -46.64 21.77 45.91
C ASP A 136 -47.39 20.41 46.04
N THR A 137 -46.92 19.49 46.92
CA THR A 137 -47.59 18.28 47.50
C THR A 137 -47.72 17.02 46.62
N THR A 138 -47.61 15.75 47.10
CA THR A 138 -47.23 15.03 48.37
C THR A 138 -47.21 13.51 48.04
N ASP A 139 -46.67 12.50 48.74
CA ASP A 139 -45.67 12.24 49.82
C ASP A 139 -45.44 10.68 49.82
N SER A 140 -44.74 10.12 50.81
CA SER A 140 -44.44 8.68 51.11
C SER A 140 -43.22 8.08 50.37
N LYS A 141 -42.12 7.60 51.00
CA LYS A 141 -41.80 6.97 52.33
C LYS A 141 -42.22 5.48 52.40
N LEU A 142 -41.52 4.53 53.04
CA LEU A 142 -40.42 4.43 54.06
C LEU A 142 -39.47 3.25 53.67
N GLU A 143 -38.26 2.94 54.20
CA GLU A 143 -37.20 3.57 55.05
C GLU A 143 -35.94 2.62 55.09
N ASN A 144 -34.77 3.13 55.59
CA ASN A 144 -33.74 2.53 56.51
C ASN A 144 -33.25 1.04 56.39
N ASN A 145 -32.02 0.63 56.79
CA ASN A 145 -30.74 1.29 57.16
C ASN A 145 -29.60 0.24 57.35
N ASN A 146 -28.33 0.70 57.35
CA ASN A 146 -27.16 0.13 58.07
C ASN A 146 -26.61 -1.29 57.68
N SER A 147 -25.35 -1.65 57.96
CA SER A 147 -24.09 -0.90 58.18
C SER A 147 -22.86 -1.84 58.20
N THR A 148 -21.66 -1.25 58.31
CA THR A 148 -20.42 -1.78 58.94
C THR A 148 -19.63 -2.94 58.31
N GLU A 149 -18.39 -2.57 57.98
CA GLU A 149 -17.12 -3.30 57.91
C GLU A 149 -16.99 -4.62 58.72
N HIS A 150 -16.15 -5.54 58.22
CA HIS A 150 -14.97 -5.99 58.99
C HIS A 150 -13.89 -6.62 58.08
N SER A 151 -12.65 -6.61 58.57
CA SER A 151 -11.46 -7.15 57.88
C SER A 151 -10.90 -8.41 58.53
N SER A 152 -10.28 -9.29 57.74
CA SER A 152 -9.28 -10.25 58.24
C SER A 152 -8.37 -10.78 57.13
N THR A 153 -7.06 -10.65 57.31
CA THR A 153 -6.02 -11.27 56.48
C THR A 153 -5.78 -12.74 56.87
N SER A 154 -5.31 -13.59 55.94
CA SER A 154 -3.90 -14.06 55.95
C SER A 154 -3.61 -15.30 55.06
N ARG A 155 -2.52 -15.19 54.28
CA ARG A 155 -1.48 -16.21 53.96
C ARG A 155 -1.80 -17.58 53.32
N GLU A 156 -1.21 -17.75 52.13
CA GLU A 156 -0.21 -18.78 51.71
C GLU A 156 -0.50 -20.29 51.87
N ILE A 157 -0.33 -21.04 50.77
CA ILE A 157 0.72 -22.07 50.58
C ILE A 157 0.73 -22.57 49.11
N ILE A 158 1.91 -22.87 48.55
CA ILE A 158 2.11 -23.53 47.24
C ILE A 158 2.81 -24.88 47.50
N PRO A 159 2.57 -25.94 46.70
CA PRO A 159 3.65 -26.39 45.79
C PRO A 159 3.20 -26.99 44.43
N HIS A 160 4.14 -27.08 43.48
CA HIS A 160 4.04 -27.83 42.22
C HIS A 160 4.23 -29.36 42.41
N PRO A 161 3.90 -30.17 41.39
CA PRO A 161 4.95 -30.84 40.58
C PRO A 161 4.66 -30.74 39.05
N THR A 162 5.59 -30.72 38.08
CA THR A 162 6.61 -31.72 37.63
C THR A 162 6.04 -33.14 37.40
N GLY A 163 6.21 -33.87 36.29
CA GLY A 163 6.81 -33.59 34.96
C GLY A 163 7.99 -34.51 34.62
N PHE A 164 7.94 -35.34 33.54
CA PHE A 164 9.10 -35.90 32.80
C PHE A 164 8.73 -36.59 31.45
N HIS A 165 9.73 -36.95 30.64
CA HIS A 165 9.66 -37.38 29.22
C HIS A 165 9.62 -38.91 28.95
N GLY A 166 9.33 -39.32 27.69
CA GLY A 166 9.73 -40.64 27.13
C GLY A 166 9.17 -41.02 25.75
N SER A 167 10.04 -41.34 24.78
CA SER A 167 9.78 -41.93 23.44
C SER A 167 11.09 -42.63 22.94
N PRO A 168 11.20 -43.36 21.80
CA PRO A 168 10.29 -43.51 20.64
C PRO A 168 10.20 -44.97 20.06
N GLU A 169 10.00 -45.09 18.72
CA GLU A 169 10.15 -46.24 17.80
C GLU A 169 8.93 -47.11 17.39
N GLU A 170 9.13 -47.93 16.34
CA GLU A 170 8.20 -48.05 15.19
C GLU A 170 7.32 -49.32 15.12
N SER A 171 6.14 -49.20 14.50
CA SER A 171 5.68 -50.11 13.41
C SER A 171 4.29 -49.72 12.86
N ALA A 172 3.97 -50.16 11.64
CA ALA A 172 2.73 -49.85 10.93
C ALA A 172 2.27 -51.04 10.04
N PRO A 173 1.05 -51.04 9.48
CA PRO A 173 -0.23 -50.62 10.06
C PRO A 173 -1.31 -51.72 9.96
N ARG A 174 -2.41 -51.63 10.73
CA ARG A 174 -3.63 -52.43 10.49
C ARG A 174 -4.90 -51.57 10.54
N ARG A 175 -5.74 -51.69 9.51
CA ARG A 175 -7.04 -51.00 9.38
C ARG A 175 -8.10 -51.62 10.31
N LYS A 176 -8.90 -50.78 10.97
CA LYS A 176 -10.32 -51.02 11.33
C LYS A 176 -11.03 -49.66 11.56
N PRO A 177 -12.38 -49.60 11.56
CA PRO A 177 -13.11 -48.37 11.18
C PRO A 177 -13.33 -47.37 12.32
N SER A 178 -13.52 -46.11 11.94
CA SER A 178 -13.96 -45.02 12.81
C SER A 178 -15.44 -45.17 13.21
N ILE A 179 -15.71 -45.15 14.51
CA ILE A 179 -17.06 -45.05 15.08
C ILE A 179 -17.46 -43.57 15.11
N ILE A 180 -18.69 -43.26 14.68
CA ILE A 180 -19.31 -41.94 14.81
C ILE A 180 -20.31 -42.01 15.98
N PRO A 181 -20.27 -41.09 16.96
CA PRO A 181 -21.30 -41.03 18.01
C PRO A 181 -22.65 -40.63 17.42
N ILE A 182 -23.70 -41.41 17.71
CA ILE A 182 -25.08 -41.05 17.44
C ILE A 182 -25.71 -40.60 18.75
N TYR A 183 -26.10 -39.32 18.83
CA TYR A 183 -26.96 -38.84 19.90
C TYR A 183 -28.41 -39.29 19.63
N HIS A 184 -29.04 -39.89 20.63
CA HIS A 184 -30.43 -40.36 20.59
C HIS A 184 -31.31 -39.45 21.46
N ASP A 185 -32.03 -38.51 20.84
CA ASP A 185 -33.12 -37.81 21.52
C ASP A 185 -34.40 -38.65 21.52
N ASN A 186 -34.81 -39.10 22.70
CA ASN A 186 -36.11 -39.73 22.92
C ASN A 186 -37.15 -38.64 23.21
N ILE A 187 -38.09 -38.42 22.28
CA ILE A 187 -39.32 -37.66 22.55
C ILE A 187 -40.48 -38.66 22.66
N SER A 188 -41.29 -38.51 23.71
CA SER A 188 -42.31 -39.48 24.09
C SER A 188 -43.41 -39.64 23.03
N ARG A 189 -43.88 -40.88 22.86
CA ARG A 189 -45.13 -41.20 22.17
C ARG A 189 -46.24 -41.28 23.20
N ASP A 190 -47.00 -40.21 23.39
CA ASP A 190 -48.31 -40.30 24.00
C ASP A 190 -49.25 -39.16 23.56
N SER A 191 -50.55 -39.31 23.84
CA SER A 191 -51.63 -38.36 23.50
C SER A 191 -51.90 -38.12 22.00
N VAL A 192 -52.36 -39.16 21.28
CA VAL A 192 -53.13 -38.99 20.03
C VAL A 192 -54.53 -39.58 20.21
N ILE A 193 -55.56 -38.73 20.35
CA ILE A 193 -56.98 -39.01 20.00
C ILE A 193 -57.83 -37.74 20.19
N ARG A 194 -58.52 -37.30 19.12
CA ARG A 194 -59.59 -36.25 19.05
C ARG A 194 -59.15 -34.82 19.47
N ASN A 195 -59.57 -33.74 18.80
CA ASN A 195 -60.77 -33.51 17.98
C ASN A 195 -60.49 -33.10 16.53
N ALA A 196 -61.53 -33.13 15.70
CA ALA A 196 -61.54 -32.58 14.34
C ALA A 196 -62.11 -31.15 14.31
N ASN A 197 -62.00 -30.48 13.15
CA ASN A 197 -62.60 -29.19 12.78
C ASN A 197 -61.93 -27.90 13.29
N THR A 198 -60.69 -27.64 12.89
CA THR A 198 -60.19 -26.26 12.67
C THR A 198 -59.15 -26.23 11.55
N PRO A 199 -59.23 -25.30 10.57
CA PRO A 199 -58.24 -25.18 9.50
C PRO A 199 -57.12 -24.19 9.88
N THR A 200 -55.95 -24.71 10.25
CA THR A 200 -54.74 -23.90 10.48
C THR A 200 -53.58 -24.39 9.61
N THR A 201 -53.49 -23.86 8.39
CA THR A 201 -52.38 -24.07 7.46
C THR A 201 -51.14 -23.28 7.90
N TYR A 202 -50.38 -23.80 8.86
CA TYR A 202 -48.97 -23.43 9.00
C TYR A 202 -48.12 -24.33 8.09
N ASN A 203 -47.81 -23.82 6.89
CA ASN A 203 -46.77 -24.42 6.06
C ASN A 203 -45.43 -24.31 6.79
N ARG A 204 -44.92 -25.43 7.31
CA ARG A 204 -43.48 -25.61 7.46
C ARG A 204 -42.90 -25.66 6.05
N GLU A 205 -42.39 -24.53 5.57
CA GLU A 205 -41.72 -24.45 4.28
C GLU A 205 -40.53 -25.42 4.28
N LYS A 206 -40.57 -26.38 3.35
CA LYS A 206 -39.53 -27.40 3.24
C LYS A 206 -38.35 -26.79 2.48
N PHE A 207 -37.49 -26.06 3.19
CA PHE A 207 -36.17 -25.67 2.72
C PHE A 207 -35.54 -26.84 1.94
N HIS A 208 -35.22 -26.61 0.68
CA HIS A 208 -34.72 -27.67 -0.18
C HIS A 208 -33.31 -28.06 0.25
N LEU A 209 -33.15 -29.25 0.83
CA LEU A 209 -31.84 -29.72 1.26
C LEU A 209 -30.85 -29.80 0.08
N ARG A 210 -29.68 -29.18 0.23
CA ARG A 210 -28.60 -29.19 -0.76
C ARG A 210 -28.16 -30.63 -1.06
N ARG A 211 -28.39 -31.07 -2.30
CA ARG A 211 -27.89 -32.38 -2.77
C ARG A 211 -26.37 -32.33 -2.98
N GLY A 212 -25.66 -33.17 -2.23
CA GLY A 212 -24.20 -33.37 -2.34
C GLY A 212 -23.76 -34.32 -3.46
N SER A 213 -24.71 -34.93 -4.18
CA SER A 213 -24.43 -35.70 -5.39
C SER A 213 -23.92 -34.83 -6.54
N LEU A 214 -23.18 -35.43 -7.48
CA LEU A 214 -22.74 -34.78 -8.72
C LEU A 214 -23.90 -34.05 -9.43
N ASP A 215 -25.02 -34.76 -9.60
CA ASP A 215 -26.25 -34.28 -10.26
C ASP A 215 -26.01 -33.90 -11.73
N GLU A 216 -26.79 -32.98 -12.31
CA GLU A 216 -26.43 -32.34 -13.58
C GLU A 216 -25.09 -31.61 -13.43
N SER A 217 -24.04 -32.19 -14.00
CA SER A 217 -22.70 -31.62 -13.95
C SER A 217 -22.55 -30.48 -14.96
N THR A 218 -21.84 -29.41 -14.59
CA THR A 218 -21.79 -28.12 -15.33
C THR A 218 -21.11 -28.17 -16.72
N TYR A 219 -20.84 -29.34 -17.28
CA TYR A 219 -19.88 -29.55 -18.37
C TYR A 219 -20.47 -29.47 -19.80
N VAL A 220 -21.80 -29.45 -19.98
CA VAL A 220 -22.43 -29.57 -21.31
C VAL A 220 -22.72 -28.21 -21.97
N ARG A 221 -22.94 -27.16 -21.18
CA ARG A 221 -22.92 -25.72 -21.50
C ARG A 221 -23.26 -24.94 -20.20
N PRO A 222 -22.70 -23.75 -19.95
CA PRO A 222 -23.14 -22.92 -18.82
C PRO A 222 -24.60 -22.52 -19.01
N LYS A 223 -25.42 -22.65 -17.97
CA LYS A 223 -26.84 -22.25 -18.03
C LYS A 223 -26.96 -20.72 -18.06
N LYS A 224 -28.05 -20.21 -18.62
CA LYS A 224 -28.49 -18.83 -18.45
C LYS A 224 -29.71 -18.80 -17.54
N TYR A 225 -29.68 -17.96 -16.52
CA TYR A 225 -30.78 -17.70 -15.61
C TYR A 225 -31.54 -16.46 -16.05
N TYR A 226 -32.85 -16.45 -15.86
CA TYR A 226 -33.71 -15.28 -16.05
C TYR A 226 -34.28 -14.90 -14.69
N ILE A 227 -33.83 -13.74 -14.21
CA ILE A 227 -34.19 -13.18 -12.91
C ILE A 227 -35.17 -12.05 -13.20
N ASN A 228 -36.45 -12.37 -13.11
CA ASN A 228 -37.57 -11.50 -13.49
C ASN A 228 -37.74 -10.32 -12.51
N ASP A 229 -37.46 -10.53 -11.22
CA ASP A 229 -37.36 -9.53 -10.16
C ASP A 229 -36.04 -9.69 -9.40
N VAL A 230 -35.12 -8.75 -9.59
CA VAL A 230 -33.81 -8.69 -8.91
C VAL A 230 -33.95 -8.40 -7.41
N GLN A 231 -34.93 -7.59 -6.98
CA GLN A 231 -35.10 -7.22 -5.58
C GLN A 231 -35.73 -8.34 -4.76
N GLY A 232 -36.77 -8.98 -5.30
CA GLY A 232 -37.36 -10.18 -4.72
C GLY A 232 -36.34 -11.32 -4.59
N THR A 233 -35.55 -11.56 -5.64
CA THR A 233 -34.49 -12.60 -5.61
C THR A 233 -33.36 -12.26 -4.63
N LEU A 234 -32.94 -11.00 -4.52
CA LEU A 234 -31.93 -10.57 -3.53
C LEU A 234 -32.46 -10.74 -2.10
N LYS A 235 -33.73 -10.38 -1.85
CA LYS A 235 -34.37 -10.54 -0.55
C LYS A 235 -34.57 -12.02 -0.17
N GLU A 236 -34.98 -12.87 -1.11
CA GLU A 236 -35.07 -14.33 -0.90
C GLU A 236 -33.68 -14.93 -0.60
N LEU A 237 -32.66 -14.52 -1.35
CA LEU A 237 -31.30 -15.00 -1.17
C LEU A 237 -30.74 -14.64 0.22
N LEU A 238 -30.89 -13.38 0.64
CA LEU A 238 -30.44 -12.95 1.98
C LEU A 238 -31.24 -13.66 3.08
N ALA A 239 -32.58 -13.64 3.03
CA ALA A 239 -33.42 -14.28 4.05
C ALA A 239 -33.23 -15.81 4.19
N ASN A 240 -32.63 -16.47 3.18
CA ASN A 240 -32.28 -17.88 3.21
C ASN A 240 -30.82 -18.14 3.64
N GLU A 241 -29.85 -17.31 3.23
CA GLU A 241 -28.42 -17.64 3.24
C GLU A 241 -27.52 -16.68 4.03
N ASP A 242 -28.00 -15.47 4.37
CA ASP A 242 -27.40 -14.52 5.31
C ASP A 242 -28.10 -14.71 6.66
N THR A 243 -27.36 -15.16 7.66
CA THR A 243 -27.90 -15.61 8.95
C THR A 243 -27.41 -14.82 10.16
N ASP A 244 -26.32 -14.06 10.02
CA ASP A 244 -25.92 -13.05 11.00
C ASP A 244 -26.45 -11.63 10.67
N ASN A 245 -27.03 -11.44 9.49
CA ASN A 245 -27.63 -10.20 8.95
C ASN A 245 -26.58 -9.13 8.57
N ASN A 246 -25.37 -9.55 8.19
CA ASN A 246 -24.28 -8.65 7.78
C ASN A 246 -24.38 -8.17 6.30
N CYS A 247 -25.37 -8.65 5.54
CA CYS A 247 -25.54 -8.44 4.08
C CYS A 247 -24.42 -9.05 3.22
N GLN A 248 -23.85 -10.17 3.64
CA GLN A 248 -22.87 -10.99 2.93
C GLN A 248 -23.30 -12.48 2.97
N ILE A 249 -22.64 -13.35 2.20
CA ILE A 249 -22.85 -14.81 2.31
C ILE A 249 -21.50 -15.49 2.49
N THR A 250 -21.32 -16.13 3.64
CA THR A 250 -20.05 -16.70 4.09
C THR A 250 -20.13 -18.22 4.32
N ILE A 251 -19.01 -18.81 4.78
CA ILE A 251 -18.97 -20.18 5.31
C ILE A 251 -19.46 -20.29 6.77
N GLU A 252 -19.53 -19.19 7.50
CA GLU A 252 -20.00 -19.18 8.89
C GLU A 252 -21.54 -19.16 8.95
N ASP A 253 -22.16 -18.57 7.93
CA ASP A 253 -23.61 -18.57 7.76
C ASP A 253 -24.22 -19.97 7.70
N THR A 254 -25.33 -20.17 8.41
CA THR A 254 -25.96 -21.49 8.64
C THR A 254 -27.10 -21.83 7.67
N GLY A 255 -27.33 -21.00 6.64
CA GLY A 255 -28.32 -21.22 5.59
C GLY A 255 -28.16 -22.53 4.79
N PRO A 256 -29.15 -22.94 3.99
CA PRO A 256 -29.20 -24.26 3.34
C PRO A 256 -28.14 -24.47 2.25
N LYS A 257 -27.43 -23.42 1.84
CA LYS A 257 -26.44 -23.37 0.75
C LYS A 257 -26.98 -23.87 -0.59
N VAL A 258 -28.24 -23.54 -0.89
CA VAL A 258 -28.89 -23.78 -2.19
C VAL A 258 -30.08 -22.84 -2.43
N LEU A 259 -30.06 -22.16 -3.59
CA LEU A 259 -31.18 -21.38 -4.12
C LEU A 259 -31.60 -21.94 -5.49
N ARG A 260 -32.88 -21.75 -5.87
CA ARG A 260 -33.39 -22.09 -7.20
C ARG A 260 -33.61 -20.85 -8.04
N LEU A 261 -33.04 -20.80 -9.24
CA LEU A 261 -33.24 -19.72 -10.19
C LEU A 261 -33.96 -20.22 -11.44
N GLY A 262 -34.86 -19.40 -11.99
CA GLY A 262 -35.52 -19.65 -13.26
C GLY A 262 -34.54 -19.64 -14.43
N THR A 263 -34.69 -20.56 -15.38
CA THR A 263 -33.80 -20.68 -16.56
C THR A 263 -34.31 -19.87 -17.75
N ALA A 264 -33.41 -19.15 -18.43
CA ALA A 264 -33.77 -18.19 -19.46
C ALA A 264 -34.48 -18.81 -20.68
N ASN A 265 -34.07 -20.01 -21.09
CA ASN A 265 -34.70 -20.77 -22.18
C ASN A 265 -36.17 -21.17 -21.89
N SER A 266 -36.63 -20.99 -20.64
CA SER A 266 -38.01 -21.25 -20.21
C SER A 266 -38.74 -20.00 -19.72
N LEU A 267 -38.16 -18.80 -19.91
CA LEU A 267 -38.64 -17.54 -19.34
C LEU A 267 -38.91 -17.63 -17.82
N GLY A 268 -38.10 -18.43 -17.11
CA GLY A 268 -38.18 -18.64 -15.67
C GLY A 268 -39.03 -19.84 -15.21
N ILE A 269 -39.85 -20.45 -16.09
CA ILE A 269 -40.77 -21.55 -15.74
C ILE A 269 -40.04 -22.78 -15.19
N ASN A 270 -38.94 -23.18 -15.82
CA ASN A 270 -38.09 -24.28 -15.36
C ASN A 270 -36.96 -23.75 -14.49
N GLN A 271 -36.85 -24.24 -13.25
CA GLN A 271 -35.82 -23.84 -12.29
C GLN A 271 -34.57 -24.75 -12.33
N SER A 272 -33.41 -24.19 -11.96
CA SER A 272 -32.15 -24.92 -11.73
C SER A 272 -31.47 -24.43 -10.45
N THR A 273 -30.76 -25.31 -9.73
CA THR A 273 -30.20 -25.02 -8.40
C THR A 273 -28.79 -24.44 -8.45
N ILE A 274 -28.60 -23.25 -7.87
CA ILE A 274 -27.29 -22.76 -7.44
C ILE A 274 -26.93 -23.46 -6.11
N ARG A 275 -25.69 -23.91 -5.92
CA ARG A 275 -25.26 -24.71 -4.75
C ARG A 275 -23.94 -24.20 -4.16
N GLY A 276 -23.86 -24.08 -2.83
CA GLY A 276 -22.66 -23.76 -2.06
C GLY A 276 -22.36 -22.26 -1.94
N THR A 277 -21.79 -21.86 -0.79
CA THR A 277 -21.44 -20.48 -0.40
C THR A 277 -20.92 -19.64 -1.56
N TYR A 278 -19.79 -20.01 -2.17
CA TYR A 278 -19.14 -19.22 -3.22
C TYR A 278 -20.05 -18.84 -4.40
N ARG A 279 -20.87 -19.78 -4.91
CA ARG A 279 -21.79 -19.48 -6.02
C ARG A 279 -22.98 -18.61 -5.60
N LEU A 280 -23.39 -18.68 -4.34
CA LEU A 280 -24.49 -17.89 -3.76
C LEU A 280 -24.03 -16.49 -3.34
N SER A 281 -22.81 -16.38 -2.82
CA SER A 281 -22.08 -15.12 -2.65
C SER A 281 -21.90 -14.40 -3.99
N ASN A 282 -21.38 -15.09 -5.02
CA ASN A 282 -21.29 -14.49 -6.36
C ASN A 282 -22.68 -14.06 -6.87
N LEU A 283 -23.75 -14.80 -6.56
CA LEU A 283 -25.12 -14.39 -6.92
C LEU A 283 -25.54 -13.11 -6.18
N LEU A 284 -25.27 -13.02 -4.88
CA LEU A 284 -25.49 -11.80 -4.08
C LEU A 284 -24.71 -10.62 -4.65
N GLN A 285 -23.46 -10.82 -5.06
CA GLN A 285 -22.63 -9.78 -5.68
C GLN A 285 -23.22 -9.31 -7.02
N GLU A 286 -23.48 -10.21 -7.97
CA GLU A 286 -23.99 -9.82 -9.30
C GLU A 286 -25.43 -9.24 -9.20
N LEU A 287 -26.27 -9.69 -8.25
CA LEU A 287 -27.58 -9.07 -7.95
C LEU A 287 -27.43 -7.68 -7.30
N THR A 288 -26.48 -7.50 -6.38
CA THR A 288 -26.20 -6.20 -5.75
C THR A 288 -25.70 -5.20 -6.81
N ILE A 289 -24.83 -5.63 -7.71
CA ILE A 289 -24.37 -4.83 -8.86
C ILE A 289 -25.55 -4.47 -9.76
N ALA A 290 -26.39 -5.45 -10.15
CA ALA A 290 -27.57 -5.22 -10.98
C ALA A 290 -28.53 -4.20 -10.32
N SER A 291 -28.78 -4.33 -9.02
CA SER A 291 -29.56 -3.38 -8.20
C SER A 291 -28.96 -1.97 -8.23
N ARG A 292 -27.65 -1.82 -7.98
CA ARG A 292 -26.95 -0.52 -8.03
C ARG A 292 -27.01 0.12 -9.43
N PHE A 293 -27.07 -0.66 -10.50
CA PHE A 293 -27.29 -0.20 -11.88
C PHE A 293 -28.78 -0.05 -12.28
N GLY A 294 -29.72 -0.04 -11.32
CA GLY A 294 -31.15 0.15 -11.59
C GLY A 294 -31.80 -0.97 -12.41
N ARG A 295 -31.21 -2.17 -12.44
CA ARG A 295 -31.73 -3.32 -13.19
C ARG A 295 -32.72 -4.09 -12.33
N HIS A 296 -34.01 -3.92 -12.59
CA HIS A 296 -35.07 -4.71 -11.97
C HIS A 296 -35.14 -6.15 -12.49
N GLN A 297 -34.58 -6.42 -13.67
CA GLN A 297 -34.61 -7.71 -14.36
C GLN A 297 -33.29 -7.95 -15.10
N ILE A 298 -32.76 -9.18 -15.05
CA ILE A 298 -31.51 -9.56 -15.74
C ILE A 298 -31.57 -10.97 -16.32
N VAL A 299 -30.76 -11.20 -17.37
CA VAL A 299 -30.32 -12.54 -17.78
C VAL A 299 -28.89 -12.72 -17.27
N LEU A 300 -28.64 -13.79 -16.52
CA LEU A 300 -27.38 -14.03 -15.81
C LEU A 300 -26.75 -15.35 -16.26
N ASP A 301 -25.54 -15.30 -16.80
CA ASP A 301 -24.76 -16.48 -17.18
C ASP A 301 -24.20 -17.20 -15.95
N GLU A 302 -24.41 -18.52 -15.85
CA GLU A 302 -23.87 -19.37 -14.77
C GLU A 302 -22.35 -19.25 -14.65
N ALA A 303 -21.67 -19.01 -15.77
CA ALA A 303 -20.21 -18.81 -15.82
C ALA A 303 -19.73 -17.64 -14.94
N ARG A 304 -20.55 -16.63 -14.66
CA ARG A 304 -20.24 -15.56 -13.69
C ARG A 304 -20.30 -16.03 -12.24
N LEU A 305 -21.20 -16.97 -11.95
CA LEU A 305 -21.40 -17.54 -10.61
C LEU A 305 -20.39 -18.65 -10.30
N SER A 306 -20.03 -19.44 -11.32
CA SER A 306 -19.07 -20.55 -11.24
C SER A 306 -17.66 -20.19 -11.72
N GLU A 307 -17.36 -18.90 -11.82
CA GLU A 307 -16.04 -18.39 -12.25
C GLU A 307 -14.94 -18.90 -11.31
N ASN A 308 -13.81 -19.36 -11.85
CA ASN A 308 -12.66 -19.77 -11.05
C ASN A 308 -12.22 -18.60 -10.16
N PRO A 309 -12.05 -18.77 -8.83
CA PRO A 309 -11.76 -17.65 -7.95
C PRO A 309 -10.44 -16.95 -8.26
N VAL A 310 -9.44 -17.64 -8.83
CA VAL A 310 -8.20 -16.98 -9.26
C VAL A 310 -8.46 -16.02 -10.42
N ASP A 311 -9.22 -16.47 -11.42
CA ASP A 311 -9.58 -15.68 -12.60
C ASP A 311 -10.55 -14.54 -12.24
N ARG A 312 -11.54 -14.81 -11.37
CA ARG A 312 -12.50 -13.81 -10.85
C ARG A 312 -11.79 -12.72 -10.06
N MET A 313 -10.94 -13.10 -9.11
CA MET A 313 -10.20 -12.18 -8.25
C MET A 313 -9.23 -11.33 -9.08
N LYS A 314 -8.46 -11.95 -9.99
CA LYS A 314 -7.63 -11.21 -10.95
C LYS A 314 -8.48 -10.23 -11.77
N ARG A 315 -9.56 -10.68 -12.42
CA ARG A 315 -10.42 -9.83 -13.24
C ARG A 315 -10.99 -8.65 -12.45
N LEU A 316 -11.50 -8.88 -11.24
CA LEU A 316 -12.03 -7.81 -10.39
C LEU A 316 -10.96 -6.77 -10.06
N ILE A 317 -9.74 -7.20 -9.72
CA ILE A 317 -8.63 -6.28 -9.50
C ILE A 317 -8.34 -5.47 -10.78
N SER A 318 -8.06 -6.16 -11.89
CA SER A 318 -7.61 -5.56 -13.15
C SER A 318 -8.67 -4.71 -13.88
N THR A 319 -9.98 -4.90 -13.61
CA THR A 319 -11.05 -4.17 -14.34
C THR A 319 -11.98 -3.34 -13.46
N SER A 320 -11.95 -3.49 -12.13
CA SER A 320 -12.82 -2.73 -11.22
C SER A 320 -12.05 -2.06 -10.09
N PHE A 321 -11.16 -2.79 -9.40
CA PHE A 321 -10.60 -2.27 -8.15
C PHE A 321 -9.58 -1.16 -8.41
N TRP A 322 -8.70 -1.28 -9.42
CA TRP A 322 -7.83 -0.16 -9.81
C TRP A 322 -8.62 1.08 -10.26
N ASN A 323 -9.76 0.90 -10.94
CA ASN A 323 -10.62 2.02 -11.34
C ASN A 323 -11.27 2.70 -10.12
N ASN A 324 -11.70 1.92 -9.11
CA ASN A 324 -12.34 2.43 -7.90
C ASN A 324 -11.34 3.02 -6.88
N LEU A 325 -10.08 2.56 -6.90
CA LEU A 325 -8.95 3.16 -6.16
C LEU A 325 -8.28 4.32 -6.91
N THR A 326 -8.61 4.57 -8.19
CA THR A 326 -8.06 5.71 -8.94
C THR A 326 -8.60 7.03 -8.41
N ARG A 327 -7.75 8.05 -8.33
CA ARG A 327 -8.11 9.44 -8.08
C ARG A 327 -7.49 10.34 -9.14
N VAL A 328 -8.23 11.38 -9.52
CA VAL A 328 -7.78 12.46 -10.40
C VAL A 328 -8.40 13.74 -9.85
N ILE A 329 -7.60 14.76 -9.57
CA ILE A 329 -8.13 16.05 -9.10
C ILE A 329 -8.63 16.85 -10.30
N THR A 330 -9.93 17.16 -10.34
CA THR A 330 -10.60 17.93 -11.38
C THR A 330 -11.39 19.10 -10.79
N LYS A 331 -11.86 20.01 -11.65
CA LYS A 331 -12.72 21.15 -11.26
C LYS A 331 -14.07 20.74 -10.68
N GLU A 332 -14.55 19.54 -11.02
CA GLU A 332 -15.81 18.97 -10.54
C GLU A 332 -15.68 18.38 -9.14
N ASN A 333 -14.54 17.72 -8.82
CA ASN A 333 -14.38 16.90 -7.61
C ASN A 333 -13.41 17.45 -6.55
N ILE A 334 -12.67 18.54 -6.80
CA ILE A 334 -11.66 19.07 -5.87
C ILE A 334 -12.16 19.25 -4.44
N VAL A 335 -13.44 19.60 -4.24
CA VAL A 335 -14.05 19.77 -2.90
C VAL A 335 -14.16 18.45 -2.15
N GLU A 336 -14.57 17.38 -2.84
CA GLU A 336 -14.66 16.02 -2.30
C GLU A 336 -13.27 15.44 -2.06
N MET A 337 -12.30 15.75 -2.93
CA MET A 337 -10.89 15.35 -2.74
C MET A 337 -10.22 16.12 -1.59
N ALA A 338 -10.54 17.40 -1.42
CA ALA A 338 -10.00 18.25 -0.36
C ALA A 338 -10.61 17.95 1.01
N LYS A 339 -11.83 17.39 1.06
CA LYS A 339 -12.53 17.00 2.29
C LYS A 339 -11.60 16.21 3.23
N ASP A 340 -11.42 16.69 4.45
CA ASP A 340 -10.79 15.95 5.54
C ASP A 340 -11.83 15.53 6.60
N THR A 341 -11.66 14.33 7.13
CA THR A 341 -12.48 13.74 8.19
C THR A 341 -11.65 13.34 9.43
N LYS A 342 -10.31 13.39 9.33
CA LYS A 342 -9.36 13.06 10.40
C LYS A 342 -9.22 14.23 11.38
N ILE A 343 -9.27 15.45 10.87
CA ILE A 343 -9.18 16.70 11.63
C ILE A 343 -10.40 17.57 11.28
N LYS A 344 -11.08 18.08 12.32
CA LYS A 344 -12.16 19.07 12.18
C LYS A 344 -11.63 20.47 12.45
N GLU A 345 -12.18 21.46 11.76
CA GLU A 345 -11.83 22.86 11.97
C GLU A 345 -12.80 23.56 12.92
N SER A 346 -12.29 24.56 13.64
CA SER A 346 -13.09 25.61 14.26
C SER A 346 -12.50 26.98 13.88
N TRP A 347 -13.33 27.90 13.36
CA TRP A 347 -12.92 29.25 12.98
C TRP A 347 -14.00 30.29 13.32
N ILE A 348 -13.62 31.57 13.34
CA ILE A 348 -14.57 32.69 13.34
C ILE A 348 -14.53 33.32 11.95
N ASP A 349 -15.69 33.61 11.37
CA ASP A 349 -15.81 34.18 10.02
C ASP A 349 -15.72 35.72 9.99
N GLU A 350 -15.94 36.33 8.82
CA GLU A 350 -15.92 37.78 8.64
C GLU A 350 -17.13 38.50 9.29
N GLN A 351 -18.15 37.74 9.69
CA GLN A 351 -19.38 38.21 10.34
C GLN A 351 -19.27 38.11 11.88
N GLY A 352 -18.29 37.36 12.38
CA GLY A 352 -18.07 37.10 13.81
C GLY A 352 -18.76 35.84 14.31
N GLU A 353 -19.33 35.01 13.43
CA GLU A 353 -19.93 33.72 13.83
C GLU A 353 -18.84 32.66 14.03
N LEU A 354 -18.98 31.87 15.10
CA LEU A 354 -18.07 30.77 15.42
C LEU A 354 -18.56 29.49 14.74
N HIS A 355 -17.83 29.05 13.71
CA HIS A 355 -18.05 27.80 13.02
C HIS A 355 -17.21 26.72 13.68
N GLU A 356 -17.81 25.85 14.48
CA GLU A 356 -17.10 24.75 15.14
C GLU A 356 -17.33 23.38 14.47
N ASN A 357 -16.37 22.47 14.65
CA ASN A 357 -16.47 21.06 14.26
C ASN A 357 -16.76 20.81 12.76
N GLN A 358 -16.39 21.75 11.90
CA GLN A 358 -16.63 21.69 10.46
C GLN A 358 -15.61 20.81 9.72
N GLU A 359 -16.00 20.32 8.54
CA GLU A 359 -15.11 19.56 7.66
C GLU A 359 -14.18 20.50 6.90
N SER A 360 -12.91 20.11 6.73
CA SER A 360 -11.94 20.91 5.98
C SER A 360 -12.12 20.75 4.48
N HIS A 361 -12.30 21.85 3.76
CA HIS A 361 -12.29 21.90 2.29
C HIS A 361 -11.16 22.81 1.78
N ARG A 362 -9.94 22.63 2.32
CA ARG A 362 -8.76 23.43 1.96
C ARG A 362 -7.81 22.70 1.02
N ILE A 363 -7.27 23.43 0.04
CA ILE A 363 -6.08 23.05 -0.73
C ILE A 363 -4.94 24.05 -0.53
N TYR A 364 -3.75 23.51 -0.32
CA TYR A 364 -2.48 24.22 -0.20
C TYR A 364 -1.66 24.09 -1.49
N VAL A 365 -1.16 25.22 -1.99
CA VAL A 365 -0.41 25.33 -3.25
C VAL A 365 0.99 25.90 -2.98
N PRO A 366 2.08 25.35 -3.57
CA PRO A 366 3.42 25.92 -3.46
C PRO A 366 3.49 27.38 -3.93
N TYR A 367 4.26 28.22 -3.24
CA TYR A 367 4.44 29.66 -3.57
C TYR A 367 4.88 29.93 -5.03
N ASN A 368 5.49 28.95 -5.69
CA ASN A 368 6.00 29.03 -7.06
C ASN A 368 5.06 28.43 -8.12
N ARG A 369 3.85 27.99 -7.74
CA ARG A 369 2.83 27.43 -8.64
C ARG A 369 1.60 28.35 -8.75
N LYS A 370 1.84 29.57 -9.23
CA LYS A 370 0.79 30.55 -9.51
C LYS A 370 -0.27 29.99 -10.48
N ASP A 371 0.16 29.19 -11.45
CA ASP A 371 -0.71 28.49 -12.40
C ASP A 371 -1.75 27.59 -11.70
N GLN A 372 -1.31 26.81 -10.70
CA GLN A 372 -2.21 25.96 -9.92
C GLN A 372 -3.09 26.77 -8.97
N TYR A 373 -2.55 27.82 -8.36
CA TYR A 373 -3.32 28.72 -7.48
C TYR A 373 -4.43 29.45 -8.24
N ASP A 374 -4.11 30.02 -9.41
CA ASP A 374 -5.06 30.69 -10.30
C ASP A 374 -6.16 29.70 -10.74
N PHE A 375 -5.80 28.46 -11.06
CA PHE A 375 -6.75 27.40 -11.41
C PHE A 375 -7.70 27.05 -10.26
N PHE A 376 -7.21 26.86 -9.03
CA PHE A 376 -8.09 26.56 -7.88
C PHE A 376 -8.95 27.77 -7.46
N GLN A 377 -8.44 29.00 -7.59
CA GLN A 377 -9.26 30.22 -7.40
C GLN A 377 -10.31 30.41 -8.51
N LEU A 378 -10.03 29.98 -9.74
CA LEU A 378 -11.02 29.95 -10.82
C LEU A 378 -12.17 29.00 -10.48
N ILE A 379 -11.87 27.82 -9.94
CA ILE A 379 -12.90 26.86 -9.49
C ILE A 379 -13.74 27.46 -8.35
N LYS A 380 -13.10 28.06 -7.33
CA LYS A 380 -13.78 28.74 -6.23
C LYS A 380 -14.75 29.83 -6.71
N SER A 381 -14.32 30.67 -7.65
CA SER A 381 -15.14 31.78 -8.19
C SER A 381 -16.28 31.32 -9.11
N HIS A 382 -16.22 30.11 -9.68
CA HIS A 382 -17.28 29.54 -10.52
C HIS A 382 -18.28 28.65 -9.74
N ARG A 383 -18.02 28.37 -8.46
CA ARG A 383 -18.85 27.52 -7.58
C ARG A 383 -19.19 28.24 -6.28
N THR A 384 -20.08 29.23 -6.38
CA THR A 384 -20.62 29.96 -5.21
C THR A 384 -21.45 29.09 -4.27
N ASP A 385 -21.81 27.88 -4.71
CA ASP A 385 -22.41 26.83 -3.91
C ASP A 385 -21.41 26.06 -3.03
N VAL A 386 -20.10 26.33 -3.11
CA VAL A 386 -19.09 25.54 -2.39
C VAL A 386 -17.91 26.35 -1.82
N GLN A 387 -17.63 26.14 -0.53
CA GLN A 387 -16.59 26.82 0.23
C GLN A 387 -15.21 26.14 0.09
N LEU A 388 -14.58 26.24 -1.09
CA LEU A 388 -13.18 25.83 -1.26
C LEU A 388 -12.23 26.90 -0.68
N ASP A 389 -11.35 26.53 0.25
CA ASP A 389 -10.25 27.39 0.70
C ASP A 389 -8.96 27.08 -0.09
N VAL A 390 -8.29 28.12 -0.59
CA VAL A 390 -7.16 28.00 -1.52
C VAL A 390 -6.03 28.87 -1.00
N GLN A 391 -5.00 28.22 -0.45
CA GLN A 391 -3.95 28.87 0.33
C GLN A 391 -2.56 28.64 -0.27
N TYR A 392 -1.70 29.65 -0.24
CA TYR A 392 -0.29 29.48 -0.56
C TYR A 392 0.50 28.92 0.63
N LEU A 393 1.39 27.97 0.34
CA LEU A 393 2.47 27.57 1.23
C LEU A 393 3.60 28.60 1.20
N PRO A 394 4.36 28.80 2.29
CA PRO A 394 5.53 29.67 2.34
C PRO A 394 6.70 29.14 1.50
N LYS A 395 7.71 30.00 1.27
CA LYS A 395 8.97 29.61 0.60
C LYS A 395 9.82 28.60 1.38
N LYS A 396 9.71 28.63 2.71
CA LYS A 396 10.35 27.70 3.63
C LYS A 396 9.22 27.04 4.42
N ILE A 397 9.11 25.73 4.30
CA ILE A 397 8.22 24.89 5.10
C ILE A 397 9.12 24.24 6.17
N ASP A 398 8.81 24.44 7.44
CA ASP A 398 9.53 23.88 8.58
C ASP A 398 8.56 23.44 9.68
N ALA A 399 9.09 22.76 10.70
CA ALA A 399 8.29 22.18 11.78
C ALA A 399 7.43 23.20 12.58
N ASP A 400 7.83 24.48 12.62
CA ASP A 400 7.04 25.52 13.29
C ASP A 400 5.90 26.03 12.40
N TYR A 401 6.13 26.17 11.09
CA TYR A 401 5.05 26.43 10.13
C TYR A 401 4.04 25.28 10.07
N ILE A 402 4.51 24.02 10.01
CA ILE A 402 3.63 22.84 9.95
C ILE A 402 2.74 22.80 11.20
N LYS A 403 3.32 22.99 12.39
CA LYS A 403 2.57 23.06 13.66
C LYS A 403 1.54 24.19 13.68
N SER A 404 1.85 25.37 13.10
CA SER A 404 0.92 26.51 13.11
C SER A 404 -0.31 26.31 12.22
N ILE A 405 -0.28 25.33 11.30
CA ILE A 405 -1.44 24.92 10.49
C ILE A 405 -2.10 23.60 10.96
N ASN A 406 -1.76 23.07 12.15
CA ASN A 406 -2.41 21.86 12.69
C ASN A 406 -3.95 22.00 12.80
N LYS A 407 -4.46 23.19 13.17
CA LYS A 407 -5.90 23.52 13.20
C LYS A 407 -6.48 23.97 11.86
N LYS A 408 -5.65 23.99 10.81
CA LYS A 408 -5.99 24.36 9.44
C LYS A 408 -5.45 23.28 8.48
N PRO A 409 -5.97 22.04 8.57
CA PRO A 409 -5.62 20.96 7.65
C PRO A 409 -5.91 21.34 6.19
N GLY A 410 -5.43 20.53 5.26
CA GLY A 410 -5.74 20.70 3.85
C GLY A 410 -5.01 19.68 2.98
N LEU A 411 -5.57 19.42 1.80
CA LEU A 411 -4.92 18.66 0.74
C LEU A 411 -3.77 19.48 0.15
N LEU A 412 -2.70 18.82 -0.28
CA LEU A 412 -1.61 19.45 -1.02
C LEU A 412 -1.84 19.25 -2.52
N SER A 413 -1.60 20.30 -3.32
CA SER A 413 -1.60 20.17 -4.78
C SER A 413 -0.50 19.19 -5.25
N ILE A 414 -0.74 18.55 -6.39
CA ILE A 414 0.11 17.50 -6.98
C ILE A 414 0.55 17.90 -8.40
N ALA A 415 1.17 17.00 -9.16
CA ALA A 415 1.63 17.31 -10.51
C ALA A 415 0.45 17.59 -11.47
N THR A 416 0.56 18.68 -12.22
CA THR A 416 -0.38 19.03 -13.30
C THR A 416 0.37 19.21 -14.62
N ARG A 417 -0.31 18.88 -15.72
CA ARG A 417 0.07 19.23 -17.10
C ARG A 417 -0.95 20.21 -17.69
N PRO A 418 -0.58 21.10 -18.62
CA PRO A 418 -1.56 21.91 -19.35
C PRO A 418 -2.60 21.04 -20.05
N ASP A 419 -3.84 21.48 -20.08
CA ASP A 419 -4.89 20.87 -20.88
C ASP A 419 -4.66 21.17 -22.38
N PRO A 420 -4.53 20.14 -23.25
CA PRO A 420 -4.31 20.34 -24.68
C PRO A 420 -5.56 20.79 -25.46
N GLU A 421 -6.76 20.60 -24.91
CA GLU A 421 -8.03 21.00 -25.53
C GLU A 421 -8.55 22.34 -24.98
N THR A 422 -8.24 22.68 -23.73
CA THR A 422 -8.69 23.92 -23.06
C THR A 422 -7.51 24.81 -22.62
N PRO A 423 -7.07 25.78 -23.45
CA PRO A 423 -5.97 26.68 -23.10
C PRO A 423 -6.19 27.42 -21.77
N GLY A 424 -5.22 27.31 -20.86
CA GLY A 424 -5.28 27.89 -19.50
C GLY A 424 -5.90 26.97 -18.44
N ASN A 425 -6.46 25.82 -18.82
CA ASN A 425 -6.89 24.77 -17.88
C ASN A 425 -5.72 23.83 -17.52
N LEU A 426 -5.84 23.12 -16.39
CA LEU A 426 -4.85 22.16 -15.91
C LEU A 426 -5.47 20.77 -15.73
N ILE A 427 -4.71 19.74 -16.11
CA ILE A 427 -5.03 18.33 -15.89
C ILE A 427 -4.06 17.78 -14.84
N SER A 428 -4.58 17.30 -13.71
CA SER A 428 -3.79 16.62 -12.68
C SER A 428 -3.36 15.23 -13.15
N TRP A 429 -2.15 14.79 -12.79
CA TRP A 429 -1.76 13.40 -13.00
C TRP A 429 -2.58 12.47 -12.09
N PRO A 430 -3.07 11.33 -12.62
CA PRO A 430 -3.85 10.38 -11.86
C PRO A 430 -2.96 9.66 -10.83
N TYR A 431 -3.57 9.18 -9.75
CA TYR A 431 -2.92 8.32 -8.76
C TYR A 431 -3.87 7.22 -8.30
N VAL A 432 -3.33 6.25 -7.56
CA VAL A 432 -4.08 5.22 -6.85
C VAL A 432 -4.00 5.53 -5.35
N VAL A 433 -5.04 5.18 -4.60
CA VAL A 433 -5.06 5.26 -3.13
C VAL A 433 -5.05 3.86 -2.52
N PRO A 434 -4.53 3.67 -1.28
CA PRO A 434 -4.50 2.36 -0.65
C PRO A 434 -5.90 1.73 -0.47
N GLY A 435 -6.93 2.54 -0.25
CA GLY A 435 -8.34 2.11 -0.15
C GLY A 435 -8.99 2.34 1.21
N GLY A 436 -10.29 2.03 1.33
CA GLY A 436 -11.06 2.26 2.54
C GLY A 436 -11.14 3.75 2.91
N ARG A 437 -10.62 4.12 4.09
CA ARG A 437 -10.64 5.50 4.59
C ARG A 437 -9.60 6.44 3.95
N PHE A 438 -8.70 5.92 3.12
CA PHE A 438 -7.59 6.69 2.55
C PHE A 438 -7.98 7.29 1.20
N ASN A 439 -7.84 8.61 1.06
CA ASN A 439 -8.18 9.35 -0.16
C ASN A 439 -6.98 10.14 -0.74
N GLU A 440 -5.81 9.92 -0.16
CA GLU A 440 -4.56 10.61 -0.46
C GLU A 440 -3.58 9.71 -1.24
N LEU A 441 -2.65 10.32 -1.98
CA LEU A 441 -1.48 9.62 -2.52
C LEU A 441 -0.57 9.24 -1.35
N TYR A 442 -0.23 7.95 -1.19
CA TYR A 442 0.69 7.44 -0.17
C TYR A 442 2.03 6.99 -0.78
N GLY A 443 3.13 7.30 -0.09
CA GLY A 443 4.52 7.15 -0.58
C GLY A 443 4.91 5.72 -1.01
N TRP A 444 5.03 4.79 -0.06
CA TRP A 444 5.53 3.44 -0.36
C TRP A 444 4.47 2.50 -0.98
N ASP A 445 3.18 2.73 -0.69
CA ASP A 445 2.05 2.01 -1.28
C ASP A 445 2.05 2.13 -2.80
N SER A 446 2.24 3.35 -3.33
CA SER A 446 2.28 3.64 -4.78
C SER A 446 3.32 2.85 -5.56
N TYR A 447 4.44 2.45 -4.93
CA TYR A 447 5.42 1.56 -5.55
C TYR A 447 4.87 0.12 -5.64
N MET A 448 4.25 -0.40 -4.57
CA MET A 448 3.63 -1.72 -4.58
C MET A 448 2.49 -1.77 -5.61
N GLU A 449 1.64 -0.74 -5.64
CA GLU A 449 0.55 -0.57 -6.60
C GLU A 449 1.08 -0.50 -8.04
N THR A 450 2.17 0.24 -8.28
CA THR A 450 2.90 0.24 -9.56
C THR A 450 3.31 -1.17 -9.99
N LEU A 451 3.84 -2.01 -9.08
CA LEU A 451 4.16 -3.41 -9.42
C LEU A 451 2.93 -4.19 -9.87
N GLY A 452 1.77 -3.98 -9.22
CA GLY A 452 0.50 -4.58 -9.58
C GLY A 452 -0.03 -4.12 -10.94
N LEU A 453 -0.15 -2.80 -11.13
CA LEU A 453 -0.61 -2.12 -12.34
C LEU A 453 0.16 -2.60 -13.59
N LEU A 454 1.50 -2.63 -13.52
CA LEU A 454 2.37 -3.00 -14.64
C LEU A 454 2.32 -4.49 -15.02
N THR A 455 1.74 -5.38 -14.19
CA THR A 455 1.62 -6.82 -14.54
C THR A 455 0.69 -7.10 -15.72
N ASP A 456 -0.34 -6.27 -15.90
CA ASP A 456 -1.36 -6.45 -16.95
C ASP A 456 -1.13 -5.55 -18.17
N VAL A 457 -0.12 -4.67 -18.13
CA VAL A 457 0.34 -3.88 -19.28
C VAL A 457 1.22 -4.76 -20.16
N LYS A 458 0.79 -5.00 -21.41
CA LYS A 458 1.41 -5.96 -22.33
C LYS A 458 0.99 -5.70 -23.77
N ILE A 459 1.76 -6.20 -24.74
CA ILE A 459 1.34 -6.31 -26.13
C ILE A 459 0.41 -7.53 -26.32
N ASP A 460 -0.65 -7.38 -27.12
CA ASP A 460 -1.59 -8.45 -27.51
C ASP A 460 -1.08 -9.28 -28.72
N PRO A 461 -1.73 -10.40 -29.09
CA PRO A 461 -1.32 -11.20 -30.26
C PRO A 461 -1.44 -10.50 -31.61
N SER A 462 -2.09 -9.33 -31.68
CA SER A 462 -2.22 -8.48 -32.87
C SER A 462 -1.22 -7.32 -32.90
N GLY A 463 -0.39 -7.17 -31.86
CA GLY A 463 0.64 -6.13 -31.75
C GLY A 463 0.19 -4.86 -31.00
N ASN A 464 -1.02 -4.79 -30.46
CA ASN A 464 -1.53 -3.60 -29.78
C ASN A 464 -1.21 -3.62 -28.28
N PRO A 465 -0.92 -2.47 -27.66
CA PRO A 465 -0.72 -2.40 -26.21
C PRO A 465 -2.06 -2.42 -25.44
N CYS A 466 -2.18 -3.39 -24.53
CA CYS A 466 -3.30 -3.53 -23.61
C CYS A 466 -3.05 -2.79 -22.28
N ASN A 467 -4.14 -2.30 -21.68
CA ASN A 467 -4.17 -1.69 -20.33
C ASN A 467 -3.24 -0.48 -20.13
N ILE A 468 -2.97 0.31 -21.18
CA ILE A 468 -2.11 1.51 -21.10
C ILE A 468 -2.52 2.50 -19.98
N LYS A 469 -3.82 2.57 -19.61
CA LYS A 469 -4.26 3.36 -18.45
C LYS A 469 -3.57 2.95 -17.13
N HIS A 470 -3.19 1.69 -16.95
CA HIS A 470 -2.42 1.26 -15.78
C HIS A 470 -0.96 1.75 -15.81
N LEU A 471 -0.39 1.92 -17.01
CA LEU A 471 0.92 2.56 -17.19
C LEU A 471 0.85 4.07 -16.95
N GLU A 472 -0.23 4.74 -17.39
CA GLU A 472 -0.46 6.15 -17.06
C GLU A 472 -0.71 6.37 -15.56
N LEU A 473 -1.41 5.46 -14.87
CA LEU A 473 -1.57 5.48 -13.41
C LEU A 473 -0.22 5.32 -12.68
N ALA A 474 0.57 4.30 -13.05
CA ALA A 474 1.89 4.07 -12.46
C ALA A 474 2.83 5.27 -12.69
N ARG A 475 2.84 5.83 -13.91
CA ARG A 475 3.59 7.06 -14.22
C ARG A 475 3.07 8.25 -13.43
N GLY A 476 1.76 8.44 -13.34
CA GLY A 476 1.16 9.59 -12.65
C GLY A 476 1.57 9.68 -11.18
N MET A 477 1.65 8.55 -10.48
CA MET A 477 2.18 8.49 -9.11
C MET A 477 3.66 8.91 -9.04
N ALA A 478 4.50 8.46 -9.99
CA ALA A 478 5.90 8.86 -10.04
C ALA A 478 6.10 10.34 -10.46
N GLU A 479 5.28 10.87 -11.36
CA GLU A 479 5.24 12.29 -11.74
C GLU A 479 4.79 13.15 -10.54
N ASN A 480 3.86 12.67 -9.71
CA ASN A 480 3.47 13.29 -8.45
C ASN A 480 4.63 13.27 -7.43
N PHE A 481 5.37 12.17 -7.27
CA PHE A 481 6.54 12.13 -6.39
C PHE A 481 7.68 13.05 -6.84
N ILE A 482 7.91 13.19 -8.15
CA ILE A 482 8.82 14.21 -8.70
C ILE A 482 8.37 15.61 -8.25
N TYR A 483 7.08 15.92 -8.37
CA TYR A 483 6.50 17.19 -7.90
C TYR A 483 6.66 17.37 -6.38
N GLU A 484 6.38 16.36 -5.55
CA GLU A 484 6.52 16.44 -4.09
C GLU A 484 7.98 16.70 -3.68
N ILE A 485 8.94 16.01 -4.29
CA ILE A 485 10.36 16.26 -4.05
C ILE A 485 10.74 17.68 -4.49
N HIS A 486 10.25 18.18 -5.62
CA HIS A 486 10.54 19.54 -6.07
C HIS A 486 9.95 20.62 -5.13
N HIS A 487 8.69 20.49 -4.70
CA HIS A 487 7.94 21.53 -3.99
C HIS A 487 7.86 21.37 -2.45
N TYR A 488 7.90 20.14 -1.93
CA TYR A 488 7.83 19.79 -0.49
C TYR A 488 9.14 19.15 0.04
N GLY A 489 10.11 18.95 -0.86
CA GLY A 489 11.49 18.52 -0.57
C GLY A 489 11.71 17.01 -0.46
N LYS A 490 10.64 16.23 -0.32
CA LYS A 490 10.62 14.79 -0.07
C LYS A 490 9.35 14.17 -0.66
N ILE A 491 9.34 12.87 -0.96
CA ILE A 491 8.09 12.10 -1.02
C ILE A 491 7.43 12.16 0.35
N LEU A 492 6.15 12.47 0.41
CA LEU A 492 5.41 12.60 1.67
C LEU A 492 4.89 11.25 2.16
N ASN A 493 4.55 11.19 3.45
CA ASN A 493 3.77 10.08 4.00
C ASN A 493 2.44 9.95 3.24
N ALA A 494 1.71 11.07 3.13
CA ALA A 494 0.70 11.29 2.10
C ALA A 494 0.53 12.80 1.79
N ASN A 495 -0.21 13.16 0.74
CA ASN A 495 -0.30 14.56 0.27
C ASN A 495 -1.26 15.48 1.09
N ARG A 496 -1.08 15.56 2.42
CA ARG A 496 -1.80 16.48 3.34
C ARG A 496 -0.83 17.39 4.11
N SER A 497 -1.31 18.56 4.55
CA SER A 497 -0.49 19.55 5.25
C SER A 497 0.23 19.02 6.51
N TYR A 498 -0.44 18.23 7.33
CA TYR A 498 0.12 17.60 8.54
C TYR A 498 1.17 16.51 8.24
N TYR A 499 1.34 16.08 6.99
CA TYR A 499 2.41 15.16 6.58
C TYR A 499 3.64 15.87 6.01
N LEU A 500 3.66 17.19 5.84
CA LEU A 500 4.78 17.94 5.24
C LEU A 500 6.17 17.68 5.88
N GLY A 501 6.22 17.30 7.17
CA GLY A 501 7.46 16.97 7.90
C GLY A 501 7.88 15.48 7.85
N ARG A 502 7.00 14.60 7.35
CA ARG A 502 7.12 13.13 7.38
C ARG A 502 7.13 12.55 5.96
N SER A 503 8.06 11.64 5.72
CA SER A 503 8.17 10.87 4.49
C SER A 503 7.59 9.45 4.65
N GLN A 504 7.99 8.54 3.77
CA GLN A 504 7.76 7.08 3.84
C GLN A 504 8.98 6.34 3.23
N PRO A 505 9.08 5.00 3.33
CA PRO A 505 10.22 4.25 2.79
C PRO A 505 10.47 4.52 1.29
N PRO A 506 11.69 4.92 0.88
CA PRO A 506 11.94 5.48 -0.46
C PRO A 506 12.10 4.42 -1.58
N PHE A 507 11.30 4.52 -2.65
CA PHE A 507 11.30 3.56 -3.78
C PHE A 507 11.42 4.19 -5.18
N LEU A 508 11.59 5.51 -5.31
CA LEU A 508 11.42 6.23 -6.59
C LEU A 508 12.33 5.71 -7.73
N THR A 509 13.56 5.30 -7.44
CA THR A 509 14.51 4.84 -8.47
C THR A 509 14.05 3.55 -9.14
N ASP A 510 13.65 2.55 -8.36
CA ASP A 510 13.15 1.27 -8.88
C ASP A 510 11.75 1.41 -9.49
N MET A 511 10.92 2.30 -8.95
CA MET A 511 9.62 2.69 -9.51
C MET A 511 9.79 3.26 -10.94
N ALA A 512 10.65 4.28 -11.08
CA ALA A 512 10.92 4.94 -12.36
C ALA A 512 11.55 3.99 -13.37
N LEU A 513 12.51 3.15 -12.95
CA LEU A 513 13.10 2.12 -13.81
C LEU A 513 12.07 1.11 -14.32
N ARG A 514 11.09 0.70 -13.51
CA ARG A 514 10.03 -0.24 -13.94
C ARG A 514 9.04 0.41 -14.89
N ILE A 515 8.63 1.64 -14.62
CA ILE A 515 7.76 2.43 -15.51
C ILE A 515 8.47 2.64 -16.85
N PHE A 516 9.71 3.12 -16.84
CA PHE A 516 10.54 3.28 -18.04
C PHE A 516 10.63 1.99 -18.86
N ASN A 517 11.07 0.88 -18.25
CA ASN A 517 11.23 -0.39 -18.94
C ASN A 517 9.90 -0.90 -19.53
N LYS A 518 8.76 -0.72 -18.82
CA LYS A 518 7.45 -1.11 -19.36
C LYS A 518 7.00 -0.18 -20.49
N THR A 519 7.25 1.13 -20.43
CA THR A 519 7.00 2.06 -21.54
C THR A 519 7.75 1.62 -22.79
N ILE A 520 9.06 1.37 -22.71
CA ILE A 520 9.85 0.92 -23.88
C ILE A 520 9.41 -0.47 -24.38
N GLU A 521 8.88 -1.35 -23.51
CA GLU A 521 8.36 -2.67 -23.90
C GLU A 521 7.08 -2.58 -24.75
N VAL A 522 6.19 -1.61 -24.49
CA VAL A 522 4.84 -1.55 -25.11
C VAL A 522 4.57 -0.33 -25.99
N ALA A 523 5.45 0.68 -25.91
CA ALA A 523 5.36 1.97 -26.60
C ALA A 523 6.79 2.46 -26.97
N PRO A 524 7.58 1.68 -27.75
CA PRO A 524 8.99 1.98 -28.04
C PRO A 524 9.21 3.29 -28.81
N GLU A 525 8.19 3.80 -29.51
CA GLU A 525 8.18 5.12 -30.13
C GLU A 525 8.17 6.27 -29.12
N SER A 526 7.79 6.01 -27.86
CA SER A 526 7.79 6.98 -26.76
C SER A 526 9.15 7.12 -26.06
N MET A 527 10.26 6.71 -26.70
CA MET A 527 11.61 6.66 -26.13
C MET A 527 12.07 8.00 -25.54
N ASP A 528 11.95 9.10 -26.28
CA ASP A 528 12.49 10.40 -25.86
C ASP A 528 11.77 10.96 -24.61
N ASP A 529 10.44 10.80 -24.56
CA ASP A 529 9.62 11.15 -23.39
C ASP A 529 9.88 10.22 -22.19
N ALA A 530 10.11 8.93 -22.43
CA ALA A 530 10.52 8.00 -21.38
C ALA A 530 11.90 8.34 -20.80
N ILE A 531 12.86 8.77 -21.63
CA ILE A 531 14.19 9.23 -21.20
C ILE A 531 14.09 10.56 -20.42
N ASP A 532 13.23 11.49 -20.82
CA ASP A 532 12.97 12.71 -20.05
C ASP A 532 12.31 12.41 -18.68
N PHE A 533 11.31 11.53 -18.64
CA PHE A 533 10.73 11.02 -17.39
C PHE A 533 11.81 10.41 -16.49
N LEU A 534 12.66 9.52 -17.02
CA LEU A 534 13.74 8.89 -16.27
C LEU A 534 14.77 9.91 -15.78
N LYS A 535 15.09 10.94 -16.59
CA LYS A 535 15.94 12.07 -16.19
C LYS A 535 15.35 12.80 -14.99
N ARG A 536 14.10 13.23 -15.06
CA ARG A 536 13.42 14.00 -14.01
C ARG A 536 13.26 13.18 -12.72
N ALA A 537 12.91 11.90 -12.83
CA ALA A 537 12.86 10.97 -11.69
C ALA A 537 14.24 10.79 -11.04
N THR A 538 15.31 10.71 -11.83
CA THR A 538 16.69 10.58 -11.33
C THR A 538 17.14 11.85 -10.60
N LEU A 539 16.91 13.03 -11.15
CA LEU A 539 17.23 14.30 -10.48
C LEU A 539 16.44 14.49 -9.17
N ALA A 540 15.15 14.11 -9.16
CA ALA A 540 14.35 14.09 -7.93
C ALA A 540 14.92 13.11 -6.89
N ALA A 541 15.19 11.86 -7.25
CA ALA A 541 15.76 10.86 -6.34
C ALA A 541 17.15 11.27 -5.80
N ILE A 542 17.97 11.94 -6.61
CA ILE A 542 19.25 12.54 -6.20
C ILE A 542 19.03 13.63 -5.16
N LYS A 543 18.10 14.58 -5.40
CA LYS A 543 17.78 15.65 -4.45
C LYS A 543 17.29 15.06 -3.12
N GLU A 544 16.33 14.14 -3.18
CA GLU A 544 15.78 13.48 -1.99
C GLU A 544 16.86 12.73 -1.18
N TYR A 545 17.73 11.98 -1.86
CA TYR A 545 18.87 11.33 -1.21
C TYR A 545 19.79 12.36 -0.51
N GLU A 546 20.20 13.44 -1.20
CA GLU A 546 21.18 14.39 -0.69
C GLU A 546 20.61 15.40 0.33
N THR A 547 19.30 15.69 0.32
CA THR A 547 18.69 16.69 1.22
C THR A 547 17.78 16.13 2.29
N ILE A 548 17.36 14.85 2.23
CA ILE A 548 16.42 14.24 3.19
C ILE A 548 17.06 13.06 3.92
N TRP A 549 17.51 12.04 3.16
CA TRP A 549 17.93 10.76 3.75
C TRP A 549 19.37 10.73 4.24
N CYS A 550 20.28 11.39 3.52
CA CYS A 550 21.68 11.55 3.91
C CYS A 550 21.99 12.98 4.38
N ALA A 551 21.02 13.59 5.06
CA ALA A 551 21.13 14.87 5.74
C ALA A 551 20.66 14.73 7.19
N HIS A 552 21.12 15.60 8.09
CA HIS A 552 20.60 15.65 9.45
C HIS A 552 19.13 16.11 9.47
N PRO A 553 18.29 15.63 10.41
CA PRO A 553 18.65 14.75 11.53
C PRO A 553 18.61 13.24 11.20
N ARG A 554 18.37 12.84 9.94
CA ARG A 554 18.29 11.40 9.57
C ARG A 554 19.65 10.72 9.46
N LEU A 555 20.69 11.41 9.00
CA LEU A 555 22.05 10.88 8.96
C LEU A 555 22.71 10.89 10.35
N ASP A 556 23.23 9.74 10.78
CA ASP A 556 24.19 9.62 11.88
C ASP A 556 25.64 9.57 11.34
N ASP A 557 26.48 10.50 11.81
CA ASP A 557 27.88 10.62 11.41
C ASP A 557 28.75 9.45 11.90
N LYS A 558 28.40 8.80 13.03
CA LYS A 558 29.22 7.74 13.64
C LYS A 558 29.18 6.45 12.81
N THR A 559 27.99 6.09 12.32
CA THR A 559 27.76 4.89 11.50
C THR A 559 27.81 5.19 10.00
N GLY A 560 27.54 6.42 9.57
CA GLY A 560 27.32 6.73 8.16
C GLY A 560 26.08 6.02 7.60
N LEU A 561 25.08 5.76 8.46
CA LEU A 561 23.79 5.18 8.12
C LEU A 561 22.67 6.17 8.44
N SER A 562 21.49 5.92 7.87
CA SER A 562 20.32 6.78 8.05
C SER A 562 19.30 6.14 9.00
N CYS A 563 18.64 6.97 9.80
CA CYS A 563 17.52 6.64 10.68
C CYS A 563 16.24 7.32 10.17
N TYR A 564 15.07 6.79 10.54
CA TYR A 564 13.79 7.48 10.34
C TYR A 564 13.64 8.59 11.39
N HIS A 565 14.14 9.78 11.09
CA HIS A 565 14.14 10.93 12.02
C HIS A 565 13.40 12.13 11.38
N PRO A 566 12.05 12.13 11.36
CA PRO A 566 11.25 13.17 10.74
C PRO A 566 11.32 14.52 11.44
N GLU A 567 10.95 15.56 10.70
CA GLU A 567 10.73 16.90 11.25
C GLU A 567 9.29 17.05 11.77
N GLY A 568 9.13 17.68 12.92
CA GLY A 568 7.83 17.94 13.52
C GLY A 568 7.94 18.35 14.98
N LYS A 569 6.92 19.04 15.50
CA LYS A 569 6.83 19.51 16.89
C LYS A 569 5.40 19.34 17.41
N GLY A 570 5.27 19.14 18.71
CA GLY A 570 3.96 18.95 19.35
C GLY A 570 3.31 17.61 19.05
N VAL A 571 2.02 17.51 19.35
CA VAL A 571 1.20 16.30 19.14
C VAL A 571 0.80 16.17 17.67
N PRO A 572 0.92 14.98 17.04
CA PRO A 572 0.38 14.71 15.70
C PRO A 572 -1.15 14.94 15.66
N PRO A 573 -1.67 15.82 14.79
CA PRO A 573 -3.08 16.20 14.81
C PRO A 573 -4.01 15.18 14.15
N GLU A 574 -3.50 14.29 13.28
CA GLU A 574 -4.33 13.37 12.48
C GLU A 574 -4.78 12.08 13.20
N THR A 575 -4.43 11.93 14.49
CA THR A 575 -4.78 10.76 15.31
C THR A 575 -6.15 10.91 15.95
N GLU A 576 -6.79 9.79 16.27
CA GLU A 576 -8.04 9.79 17.04
C GLU A 576 -7.88 10.55 18.38
N PRO A 577 -8.88 11.32 18.85
CA PRO A 577 -8.74 12.12 20.08
C PRO A 577 -8.37 11.33 21.33
N THR A 578 -8.64 10.01 21.34
CA THR A 578 -8.32 9.06 22.41
C THR A 578 -6.94 8.43 22.32
N HIS A 579 -6.24 8.55 21.18
CA HIS A 579 -5.04 7.77 20.81
C HIS A 579 -3.89 7.95 21.82
N PHE A 580 -3.64 9.18 22.25
CA PHE A 580 -2.55 9.50 23.17
C PHE A 580 -2.95 9.55 24.66
N ASN A 581 -4.22 9.24 25.02
CA ASN A 581 -4.72 9.41 26.40
C ASN A 581 -3.90 8.66 27.45
N ALA A 582 -3.45 7.44 27.12
CA ALA A 582 -2.61 6.64 28.02
C ALA A 582 -1.21 7.25 28.25
N VAL A 583 -0.68 7.94 27.24
CA VAL A 583 0.65 8.58 27.26
C VAL A 583 0.59 9.94 27.94
N LEU A 584 -0.48 10.71 27.71
CA LEU A 584 -0.66 12.05 28.29
C LEU A 584 -1.08 12.02 29.76
N LYS A 585 -1.82 10.99 30.21
CA LYS A 585 -2.36 10.88 31.58
C LYS A 585 -1.36 11.18 32.73
N PRO A 586 -0.10 10.71 32.71
CA PRO A 586 0.90 11.07 33.73
C PRO A 586 1.23 12.58 33.73
N TYR A 587 1.31 13.20 32.55
CA TYR A 587 1.57 14.62 32.39
C TYR A 587 0.37 15.47 32.83
N LEU A 588 -0.86 15.07 32.50
CA LEU A 588 -2.07 15.74 33.01
C LEU A 588 -2.09 15.76 34.56
N ALA A 589 -1.71 14.65 35.20
CA ALA A 589 -1.57 14.57 36.65
C ALA A 589 -0.43 15.45 37.20
N LYS A 590 0.71 15.51 36.50
CA LYS A 590 1.86 16.38 36.84
C LYS A 590 1.50 17.87 36.81
N TYR A 591 0.66 18.29 35.85
CA TYR A 591 0.14 19.66 35.75
C TYR A 591 -1.23 19.85 36.44
N GLY A 592 -1.43 19.20 37.58
CA GLY A 592 -2.53 19.51 38.51
C GLY A 592 -3.93 19.02 38.08
N GLY A 593 -4.02 18.13 37.08
CA GLY A 593 -5.30 17.64 36.56
C GLY A 593 -5.95 18.58 35.53
N ILE A 594 -5.13 19.40 34.84
CA ILE A 594 -5.54 20.19 33.68
C ILE A 594 -6.22 19.32 32.60
N ASP A 595 -7.16 19.90 31.85
CA ASP A 595 -7.81 19.20 30.74
C ASP A 595 -6.81 18.78 29.65
N GLN A 596 -7.14 17.71 28.93
CA GLN A 596 -6.26 17.19 27.88
C GLN A 596 -6.11 18.16 26.70
N LEU A 597 -7.15 18.90 26.32
CA LEU A 597 -7.07 19.89 25.24
C LEU A 597 -6.24 21.10 25.67
N ASP A 598 -6.47 21.63 26.88
CA ASP A 598 -5.69 22.73 27.45
C ASP A 598 -4.20 22.35 27.59
N PHE A 599 -3.89 21.12 28.01
CA PHE A 599 -2.52 20.62 28.05
C PHE A 599 -1.90 20.55 26.65
N ILE A 600 -2.62 20.01 25.67
CA ILE A 600 -2.14 19.89 24.28
C ILE A 600 -1.88 21.29 23.69
N GLU A 601 -2.73 22.28 23.96
CA GLU A 601 -2.52 23.67 23.54
C GLU A 601 -1.29 24.30 24.18
N LYS A 602 -1.10 24.12 25.50
CA LYS A 602 0.06 24.65 26.24
C LYS A 602 1.38 23.97 25.85
N TYR A 603 1.35 22.67 25.57
CA TYR A 603 2.49 21.93 25.05
C TYR A 603 2.81 22.30 23.60
N ASN A 604 1.79 22.38 22.72
CA ASN A 604 1.98 22.79 21.33
C ASN A 604 2.44 24.25 21.20
N SER A 605 2.01 25.17 22.08
CA SER A 605 2.48 26.56 22.10
C SER A 605 3.90 26.70 22.66
N GLY A 606 4.34 25.77 23.53
CA GLY A 606 5.64 25.80 24.21
C GLY A 606 5.62 26.47 25.59
N GLU A 607 4.43 26.75 26.13
CA GLU A 607 4.24 27.14 27.55
C GLU A 607 4.61 25.96 28.49
N ILE A 608 4.24 24.74 28.09
CA ILE A 608 4.70 23.49 28.71
C ILE A 608 5.82 22.90 27.85
N GLN A 609 6.90 22.47 28.49
CA GLN A 609 8.08 21.86 27.86
C GLN A 609 8.42 20.58 28.61
N GLU A 610 8.41 19.45 27.92
CA GLU A 610 8.56 18.11 28.49
C GLU A 610 9.44 17.27 27.56
N PRO A 611 10.78 17.23 27.76
CA PRO A 611 11.70 16.57 26.82
C PRO A 611 11.42 15.07 26.61
N GLU A 612 10.96 14.36 27.64
CA GLU A 612 10.54 12.96 27.55
C GLU A 612 9.31 12.76 26.63
N LEU A 613 8.44 13.78 26.55
CA LEU A 613 7.27 13.79 25.66
C LEU A 613 7.65 14.23 24.23
N ASP A 614 8.60 15.16 24.09
CA ASP A 614 9.19 15.53 22.80
C ASP A 614 9.89 14.32 22.13
N GLU A 615 10.64 13.54 22.91
CA GLU A 615 11.29 12.28 22.50
C GLU A 615 10.25 11.21 22.13
N TYR A 616 9.20 11.04 22.94
CA TYR A 616 8.09 10.14 22.60
C TYR A 616 7.44 10.51 21.26
N PHE A 617 7.08 11.78 21.03
CA PHE A 617 6.45 12.19 19.78
C PHE A 617 7.41 12.21 18.58
N LEU A 618 8.71 12.40 18.81
CA LEU A 618 9.74 12.15 17.79
C LEU A 618 9.72 10.67 17.38
N HIS A 619 9.67 9.76 18.34
CA HIS A 619 9.59 8.33 18.06
C HIS A 619 8.26 7.93 17.39
N ASP A 620 7.10 8.42 17.82
CA ASP A 620 5.81 8.19 17.12
C ASP A 620 5.89 8.62 15.64
N ARG A 621 6.35 9.85 15.37
CA ARG A 621 6.51 10.34 13.99
C ARG A 621 7.47 9.46 13.19
N ALA A 622 8.54 8.98 13.81
CA ALA A 622 9.51 8.07 13.20
C ALA A 622 8.90 6.70 12.85
N VAL A 623 8.06 6.11 13.73
CA VAL A 623 7.36 4.86 13.39
C VAL A 623 6.48 5.08 12.15
N ARG A 624 5.74 6.19 12.06
CA ARG A 624 4.91 6.53 10.90
C ARG A 624 5.72 6.77 9.62
N GLU A 625 6.91 7.39 9.72
CA GLU A 625 7.82 7.56 8.59
C GLU A 625 8.44 6.22 8.10
N SER A 626 8.53 5.22 8.98
CA SER A 626 8.96 3.86 8.60
C SER A 626 7.87 3.04 7.88
N GLY A 627 6.62 3.51 7.86
CA GLY A 627 5.45 2.77 7.39
C GLY A 627 5.01 1.58 8.26
N HIS A 628 5.72 1.30 9.36
CA HIS A 628 5.44 0.17 10.27
C HIS A 628 4.73 0.61 11.56
N ASP A 629 3.81 1.59 11.49
CA ASP A 629 3.00 2.05 12.62
C ASP A 629 1.84 1.08 12.95
N THR A 630 1.87 0.32 14.07
CA THR A 630 2.96 0.16 15.06
C THR A 630 3.54 -1.26 15.12
N SER A 631 4.77 -1.37 15.66
CA SER A 631 5.50 -2.63 15.93
C SER A 631 6.45 -2.45 17.11
N TYR A 632 6.56 -3.45 17.98
CA TYR A 632 7.52 -3.46 19.10
C TYR A 632 9.00 -3.47 18.68
N ARG A 633 9.29 -3.61 17.37
CA ARG A 633 10.59 -3.30 16.78
C ARG A 633 10.99 -1.84 16.99
N LEU A 634 10.04 -0.91 16.86
CA LEU A 634 10.26 0.53 16.68
C LEU A 634 9.72 1.40 17.82
N GLU A 635 8.67 0.94 18.51
CA GLU A 635 8.03 1.62 19.66
C GLU A 635 9.05 2.15 20.67
N GLY A 636 9.01 3.47 20.93
CA GLY A 636 9.85 4.13 21.95
C GLY A 636 11.36 4.17 21.64
N LYS A 637 11.77 4.05 20.38
CA LYS A 637 13.20 4.04 19.95
C LYS A 637 13.46 4.39 18.48
N CYS A 638 12.44 4.41 17.64
CA CYS A 638 12.56 4.40 16.17
C CYS A 638 13.50 5.46 15.58
N ALA A 639 13.51 6.68 16.12
CA ALA A 639 14.32 7.77 15.58
C ALA A 639 15.83 7.58 15.77
N TYR A 640 16.23 6.69 16.67
CA TYR A 640 17.63 6.32 16.93
C TYR A 640 18.01 4.96 16.32
N LEU A 641 17.13 4.34 15.52
CA LEU A 641 17.45 3.10 14.82
C LEU A 641 17.93 3.39 13.39
N ALA A 642 19.20 3.08 13.12
CA ALA A 642 19.69 2.83 11.78
C ALA A 642 19.13 1.48 11.33
N THR A 643 18.01 1.50 10.62
CA THR A 643 17.22 0.30 10.31
C THR A 643 17.69 -0.41 9.04
N VAL A 644 17.43 -1.73 9.01
CA VAL A 644 17.77 -2.62 7.87
C VAL A 644 16.99 -2.24 6.61
N ASP A 645 15.72 -1.86 6.77
CA ASP A 645 14.84 -1.44 5.69
C ASP A 645 15.37 -0.18 4.97
N LEU A 646 15.45 0.96 5.64
CA LEU A 646 15.89 2.23 5.07
C LEU A 646 17.27 2.11 4.44
N ASN A 647 18.24 1.50 5.13
CA ASN A 647 19.61 1.42 4.60
C ASN A 647 19.75 0.42 3.43
N SER A 648 18.82 -0.54 3.28
CA SER A 648 18.69 -1.32 2.05
C SER A 648 18.13 -0.49 0.89
N LEU A 649 17.12 0.35 1.15
CA LEU A 649 16.53 1.23 0.12
C LEU A 649 17.48 2.34 -0.33
N LEU A 650 18.30 2.88 0.56
CA LEU A 650 19.33 3.85 0.18
C LEU A 650 20.45 3.21 -0.65
N TYR A 651 20.85 1.97 -0.36
CA TYR A 651 21.72 1.21 -1.25
C TYR A 651 21.08 0.93 -2.62
N LYS A 652 19.76 0.69 -2.67
CA LYS A 652 19.00 0.57 -3.92
C LYS A 652 19.07 1.88 -4.73
N TYR A 653 18.80 3.03 -4.09
CA TYR A 653 18.93 4.36 -4.72
C TYR A 653 20.34 4.59 -5.28
N GLU A 654 21.39 4.37 -4.49
CA GLU A 654 22.78 4.61 -4.89
C GLU A 654 23.17 3.81 -6.14
N ASN A 655 22.84 2.51 -6.18
CA ASN A 655 23.18 1.66 -7.32
C ASN A 655 22.26 1.91 -8.54
N ASP A 656 20.98 2.20 -8.34
CA ASP A 656 20.08 2.55 -9.44
C ASP A 656 20.51 3.88 -10.11
N ILE A 657 20.83 4.90 -9.32
CA ILE A 657 21.32 6.19 -9.83
C ILE A 657 22.64 5.98 -10.59
N ALA A 658 23.58 5.19 -10.04
CA ALA A 658 24.81 4.84 -10.74
C ALA A 658 24.55 4.14 -12.09
N PHE A 659 23.65 3.16 -12.11
CA PHE A 659 23.26 2.42 -13.32
C PHE A 659 22.59 3.33 -14.36
N ILE A 660 21.67 4.21 -13.94
CA ILE A 660 20.94 5.12 -14.84
C ILE A 660 21.90 6.12 -15.50
N LEU A 661 22.81 6.73 -14.72
CA LEU A 661 23.80 7.68 -15.21
C LEU A 661 24.71 7.06 -16.28
N GLN A 662 25.18 5.83 -16.05
CA GLN A 662 26.00 5.09 -17.03
C GLN A 662 25.21 4.69 -18.28
N SER A 663 23.98 4.18 -18.11
CA SER A 663 23.26 3.48 -19.18
C SER A 663 22.48 4.40 -20.11
N PHE A 664 22.03 5.57 -19.61
CA PHE A 664 21.15 6.48 -20.36
C PHE A 664 21.71 7.90 -20.52
N PHE A 665 22.65 8.31 -19.66
CA PHE A 665 23.18 9.70 -19.64
C PHE A 665 24.69 9.80 -19.85
N ASN A 666 25.35 8.74 -20.35
CA ASN A 666 26.79 8.71 -20.68
C ASN A 666 27.70 9.19 -19.54
N ASP A 667 27.33 8.90 -18.29
CA ASP A 667 27.97 9.35 -17.05
C ASP A 667 28.03 10.87 -16.83
N ASN A 668 27.20 11.65 -17.55
CA ASN A 668 27.17 13.11 -17.54
C ASN A 668 25.73 13.64 -17.59
N LEU A 669 25.04 13.62 -16.44
CA LEU A 669 23.72 14.25 -16.29
C LEU A 669 23.87 15.63 -15.62
N GLN A 670 23.48 16.69 -16.31
CA GLN A 670 23.40 18.05 -15.74
C GLN A 670 22.08 18.25 -14.97
N ASP A 671 22.17 18.80 -13.76
CA ASP A 671 21.03 19.26 -12.97
C ASP A 671 20.87 20.81 -13.04
N PRO A 672 19.91 21.32 -13.84
CA PRO A 672 19.66 22.76 -13.94
C PRO A 672 19.06 23.37 -12.67
N PHE A 673 18.61 22.55 -11.71
CA PHE A 673 18.09 23.02 -10.42
C PHE A 673 19.17 23.13 -9.33
N ALA A 674 20.39 22.64 -9.61
CA ALA A 674 21.53 22.64 -8.69
C ALA A 674 22.76 23.40 -9.25
N ASN A 675 22.54 24.56 -9.90
CA ASN A 675 23.57 25.37 -10.55
C ASN A 675 24.36 24.61 -11.63
N ASP A 676 23.65 23.87 -12.50
CA ASP A 676 24.21 23.04 -13.58
C ASP A 676 25.24 21.98 -13.12
N LYS A 677 25.10 21.50 -11.87
CA LYS A 677 25.90 20.41 -11.30
C LYS A 677 25.82 19.16 -12.19
N THR A 678 26.98 18.68 -12.65
CA THR A 678 27.08 17.38 -13.33
C THR A 678 27.10 16.25 -12.31
N HIS A 679 26.25 15.25 -12.54
CA HIS A 679 26.20 13.99 -11.81
C HIS A 679 26.79 12.86 -12.65
N SER A 680 27.71 12.11 -12.05
CA SER A 680 28.35 10.92 -12.61
C SER A 680 28.28 9.75 -11.61
N SER A 681 28.26 8.53 -12.11
CA SER A 681 28.06 7.30 -11.32
C SER A 681 29.18 7.02 -10.31
N LYS A 682 30.39 7.55 -10.53
CA LYS A 682 31.56 7.27 -9.67
C LYS A 682 31.30 7.56 -8.19
N ILE A 683 30.67 8.69 -7.86
CA ILE A 683 30.37 9.05 -6.45
C ILE A 683 29.29 8.14 -5.85
N TRP A 684 28.36 7.64 -6.68
CA TRP A 684 27.28 6.77 -6.25
C TRP A 684 27.74 5.34 -6.01
N LEU A 685 28.69 4.84 -6.81
CA LEU A 685 29.37 3.56 -6.57
C LEU A 685 30.24 3.59 -5.30
N GLU A 686 30.90 4.71 -5.01
CA GLU A 686 31.65 4.88 -3.76
C GLU A 686 30.71 4.94 -2.54
N ARG A 687 29.59 5.68 -2.65
CA ARG A 687 28.52 5.72 -1.63
C ARG A 687 27.96 4.32 -1.35
N SER A 688 27.60 3.56 -2.38
CA SER A 688 27.03 2.22 -2.20
C SER A 688 28.03 1.23 -1.62
N HIS A 689 29.30 1.28 -2.06
CA HIS A 689 30.38 0.50 -1.47
C HIS A 689 30.54 0.80 0.04
N GLN A 690 30.61 2.08 0.42
CA GLN A 690 30.72 2.47 1.82
C GLN A 690 29.48 2.10 2.64
N ARG A 691 28.26 2.27 2.09
CA ARG A 691 27.02 1.84 2.77
C ARG A 691 27.00 0.34 2.98
N LYS A 692 27.47 -0.48 2.02
CA LYS A 692 27.59 -1.92 2.23
C LYS A 692 28.53 -2.26 3.38
N LEU A 693 29.71 -1.65 3.44
CA LEU A 693 30.64 -1.85 4.56
C LEU A 693 30.02 -1.46 5.92
N ASN A 694 29.24 -0.38 5.95
CA ASN A 694 28.53 0.06 7.17
C ASN A 694 27.41 -0.92 7.56
N VAL A 695 26.59 -1.38 6.61
CA VAL A 695 25.51 -2.35 6.86
C VAL A 695 26.06 -3.71 7.31
N ASP A 696 27.12 -4.21 6.66
CA ASP A 696 27.76 -5.47 7.04
C ASP A 696 28.45 -5.38 8.41
N LYS A 697 28.86 -4.19 8.85
CA LYS A 697 29.47 -3.94 10.17
C LYS A 697 28.42 -3.80 11.29
N TYR A 698 27.36 -3.02 11.07
CA TYR A 698 26.44 -2.62 12.13
C TYR A 698 25.13 -3.44 12.16
N LEU A 699 24.65 -3.91 11.00
CA LEU A 699 23.32 -4.52 10.86
C LEU A 699 23.36 -6.04 10.66
N TRP A 700 24.38 -6.59 10.00
CA TRP A 700 24.52 -8.06 9.89
C TRP A 700 24.86 -8.68 11.25
N ASN A 701 24.25 -9.82 11.56
CA ASN A 701 24.61 -10.67 12.68
C ASN A 701 25.05 -12.06 12.18
N GLU A 702 26.34 -12.34 12.34
CA GLU A 702 26.98 -13.57 11.87
C GLU A 702 26.59 -14.81 12.70
N GLN A 703 26.19 -14.63 13.97
CA GLN A 703 25.78 -15.73 14.85
C GLN A 703 24.34 -16.16 14.59
N ASP A 704 23.41 -15.21 14.52
CA ASP A 704 21.98 -15.45 14.28
C ASP A 704 21.62 -15.56 12.79
N CYS A 705 22.60 -15.33 11.89
CA CYS A 705 22.46 -15.38 10.43
C CYS A 705 21.27 -14.53 9.94
N ILE A 706 21.24 -13.26 10.34
CA ILE A 706 20.13 -12.33 10.12
C ILE A 706 20.62 -10.89 10.12
N TYR A 707 19.86 -9.96 9.54
CA TYR A 707 20.08 -8.52 9.72
C TYR A 707 19.17 -7.98 10.84
N TYR A 708 19.75 -7.21 11.76
CA TYR A 708 19.07 -6.51 12.86
C TYR A 708 19.25 -4.99 12.72
N ASP A 709 18.29 -4.20 13.21
CA ASP A 709 18.43 -2.74 13.29
C ASP A 709 19.50 -2.35 14.33
N TYR A 710 20.22 -1.24 14.16
CA TYR A 710 21.25 -0.77 15.09
C TYR A 710 20.84 0.54 15.76
N ASN A 711 20.92 0.61 17.08
CA ASN A 711 20.65 1.84 17.83
C ASN A 711 21.90 2.73 17.87
N VAL A 712 21.85 3.91 17.26
CA VAL A 712 23.02 4.83 17.12
C VAL A 712 23.35 5.62 18.39
N GLU A 713 22.40 5.72 19.32
CA GLU A 713 22.58 6.43 20.59
C GLU A 713 23.21 5.49 21.63
N LEU A 714 22.57 4.35 21.87
CA LEU A 714 23.08 3.25 22.70
C LEU A 714 24.30 2.55 22.08
N GLN A 715 24.57 2.78 20.79
CA GLN A 715 25.66 2.19 20.01
C GLN A 715 25.66 0.65 20.02
N GLN A 716 24.46 0.06 19.95
CA GLN A 716 24.23 -1.37 20.09
C GLN A 716 23.28 -1.91 19.01
N GLN A 717 23.61 -3.08 18.45
CA GLN A 717 22.71 -3.84 17.58
C GLN A 717 21.52 -4.40 18.37
N THR A 718 20.31 -4.31 17.81
CA THR A 718 19.10 -4.89 18.40
C THR A 718 19.03 -6.41 18.21
N ASN A 719 17.99 -7.05 18.76
CA ASN A 719 17.73 -8.48 18.65
C ASN A 719 16.30 -8.78 18.14
N TYR A 720 15.72 -7.86 17.37
CA TYR A 720 14.35 -8.00 16.87
C TYR A 720 14.32 -8.65 15.47
N GLU A 721 13.97 -9.92 15.42
CA GLU A 721 13.89 -10.70 14.18
C GLU A 721 12.70 -10.21 13.33
N SER A 722 12.99 -9.40 12.31
CA SER A 722 12.04 -8.70 11.44
C SER A 722 12.13 -9.21 9.99
N ALA A 723 10.99 -9.29 9.28
CA ALA A 723 10.95 -9.62 7.85
C ALA A 723 11.68 -8.59 6.97
N THR A 724 11.97 -7.39 7.49
CA THR A 724 12.85 -6.42 6.81
C THR A 724 14.27 -6.96 6.59
N THR A 725 14.68 -8.06 7.27
CA THR A 725 15.92 -8.79 6.99
C THR A 725 16.05 -9.32 5.55
N PHE A 726 14.97 -9.40 4.77
CA PHE A 726 15.03 -9.80 3.36
C PHE A 726 15.23 -8.62 2.40
N TRP A 727 15.15 -7.38 2.88
CA TRP A 727 15.31 -6.18 2.05
C TRP A 727 16.75 -5.99 1.52
N PRO A 728 17.82 -6.43 2.22
CA PRO A 728 19.15 -6.55 1.63
C PRO A 728 19.22 -7.48 0.40
N LEU A 729 18.32 -8.45 0.26
CA LEU A 729 18.21 -9.28 -0.94
C LEU A 729 17.48 -8.54 -2.08
N TYR A 730 16.41 -7.82 -1.76
CA TYR A 730 15.73 -6.92 -2.72
C TYR A 730 16.71 -5.87 -3.28
N ALA A 731 17.55 -5.30 -2.41
CA ALA A 731 18.53 -4.27 -2.74
C ALA A 731 19.79 -4.80 -3.47
N LYS A 732 19.97 -6.12 -3.59
CA LYS A 732 21.25 -6.75 -4.02
C LYS A 732 22.46 -6.32 -3.17
N LEU A 733 22.22 -6.07 -1.87
CA LEU A 733 23.16 -5.58 -0.87
C LEU A 733 23.87 -6.70 -0.12
N ALA A 734 23.21 -7.84 0.12
CA ALA A 734 23.84 -8.99 0.77
C ALA A 734 24.92 -9.62 -0.12
N SER A 735 25.97 -10.20 0.47
CA SER A 735 26.83 -11.13 -0.26
C SER A 735 26.06 -12.43 -0.57
N PRO A 736 26.48 -13.23 -1.58
CA PRO A 736 25.88 -14.55 -1.82
C PRO A 736 25.97 -15.48 -0.60
N GLU A 737 26.99 -15.30 0.24
CA GLU A 737 27.17 -16.07 1.49
C GLU A 737 26.20 -15.61 2.59
N GLN A 738 26.03 -14.29 2.79
CA GLN A 738 25.04 -13.74 3.71
C GLN A 738 23.62 -14.16 3.30
N ALA A 739 23.33 -14.16 1.99
CA ALA A 739 22.07 -14.66 1.46
C ALA A 739 21.86 -16.15 1.75
N ALA A 740 22.86 -17.01 1.48
CA ALA A 740 22.77 -18.44 1.79
C ALA A 740 22.55 -18.69 3.29
N LYS A 741 23.33 -18.04 4.17
CA LYS A 741 23.16 -18.10 5.63
C LYS A 741 21.75 -17.68 6.07
N LEU A 742 21.26 -16.54 5.58
CA LEU A 742 19.92 -16.03 5.90
C LEU A 742 18.80 -17.00 5.48
N ILE A 743 18.93 -17.61 4.30
CA ILE A 743 17.94 -18.55 3.78
C ILE A 743 17.99 -19.89 4.52
N ASP A 744 19.16 -20.49 4.71
CA ASP A 744 19.29 -21.81 5.34
C ASP A 744 19.01 -21.76 6.85
N GLN A 745 19.41 -20.69 7.54
CA GLN A 745 19.38 -20.60 9.02
C GLN A 745 18.26 -19.73 9.59
N SER A 746 17.71 -18.77 8.84
CA SER A 746 16.75 -17.79 9.39
C SER A 746 15.40 -17.71 8.68
N LEU A 747 15.25 -18.10 7.41
CA LEU A 747 13.96 -18.05 6.71
C LEU A 747 12.84 -18.83 7.43
N HIS A 748 13.19 -19.98 8.00
CA HIS A 748 12.23 -20.85 8.70
C HIS A 748 11.64 -20.20 9.98
N LYS A 749 12.24 -19.11 10.49
CA LYS A 749 11.70 -18.31 11.59
C LYS A 749 10.48 -17.46 11.16
N PHE A 750 10.34 -17.22 9.85
CA PHE A 750 9.34 -16.33 9.25
C PHE A 750 8.31 -17.05 8.36
N GLU A 751 8.65 -18.19 7.74
CA GLU A 751 7.72 -18.94 6.86
C GLU A 751 6.59 -19.62 7.66
N GLU A 752 5.48 -18.93 7.80
CA GLU A 752 4.21 -19.42 8.34
C GLU A 752 3.32 -20.03 7.24
N HIS A 753 2.15 -20.57 7.62
CA HIS A 753 1.26 -21.26 6.68
C HIS A 753 0.86 -20.41 5.46
N GLY A 754 0.52 -19.13 5.68
CA GLY A 754 0.04 -18.16 4.69
C GLY A 754 1.09 -17.20 4.13
N GLY A 755 2.38 -17.32 4.46
CA GLY A 755 3.42 -16.41 3.98
C GLY A 755 4.46 -16.08 5.05
N LEU A 756 5.09 -14.91 4.93
CA LEU A 756 6.02 -14.37 5.94
C LEU A 756 5.27 -13.54 6.98
N VAL A 757 5.55 -13.78 8.27
CA VAL A 757 5.17 -12.88 9.37
C VAL A 757 6.08 -11.65 9.43
N ALA A 758 5.55 -10.51 9.85
CA ALA A 758 6.28 -9.24 9.93
C ALA A 758 7.46 -9.25 10.91
N GLY A 759 7.31 -9.96 12.02
CA GLY A 759 8.38 -10.27 12.98
C GLY A 759 8.13 -11.63 13.63
N THR A 760 9.15 -12.22 14.28
CA THR A 760 8.99 -13.54 14.89
C THR A 760 8.19 -13.49 16.19
N LEU A 761 7.51 -14.60 16.53
CA LEU A 761 6.83 -14.77 17.82
C LEU A 761 7.76 -14.52 19.01
N LYS A 762 9.02 -14.95 18.90
CA LYS A 762 10.10 -14.75 19.88
C LYS A 762 10.37 -13.25 20.10
N SER A 763 10.65 -12.50 19.03
CA SER A 763 11.03 -11.08 19.16
C SER A 763 9.85 -10.19 19.51
N ARG A 764 8.63 -10.47 19.03
CA ARG A 764 7.43 -9.80 19.53
C ARG A 764 7.25 -10.03 21.02
N GLY A 765 7.44 -11.26 21.51
CA GLY A 765 7.24 -11.64 22.92
C GLY A 765 5.76 -11.74 23.32
N GLU A 766 5.48 -11.64 24.62
CA GLU A 766 4.13 -11.79 25.19
C GLU A 766 3.25 -10.55 24.97
N VAL A 767 1.95 -10.77 24.79
CA VAL A 767 0.94 -9.71 24.58
C VAL A 767 -0.19 -9.84 25.60
N GLY A 768 -0.74 -8.70 26.03
CA GLY A 768 -1.79 -8.61 27.06
C GLY A 768 -2.26 -7.18 27.28
N LEU A 769 -3.05 -6.94 28.33
CA LEU A 769 -3.69 -5.63 28.58
C LEU A 769 -2.70 -4.45 28.71
N THR A 770 -1.50 -4.69 29.24
CA THR A 770 -0.43 -3.69 29.37
C THR A 770 0.52 -3.63 28.16
N ARG A 771 0.37 -4.55 27.21
CA ARG A 771 1.24 -4.71 26.03
C ARG A 771 0.43 -5.34 24.88
N PRO A 772 -0.49 -4.57 24.26
CA PRO A 772 -1.46 -5.11 23.29
C PRO A 772 -0.79 -5.65 22.02
N SER A 773 -1.54 -6.39 21.20
CA SER A 773 -1.03 -6.77 19.88
C SER A 773 -0.87 -5.53 19.00
N ARG A 774 0.34 -5.34 18.45
CA ARG A 774 0.61 -4.34 17.40
C ARG A 774 0.40 -4.94 16.02
N GLN A 775 0.10 -4.10 15.03
CA GLN A 775 -0.31 -4.60 13.70
C GLN A 775 0.86 -5.03 12.80
N TRP A 776 2.06 -4.47 12.96
CA TRP A 776 3.26 -4.86 12.20
C TRP A 776 4.12 -5.94 12.89
N ASP A 777 3.50 -6.80 13.70
CA ASP A 777 4.14 -7.88 14.46
C ASP A 777 3.43 -9.25 14.27
N TYR A 778 4.01 -10.33 14.81
CA TYR A 778 3.39 -11.68 14.82
C TYR A 778 1.98 -11.64 15.46
N PRO A 779 0.91 -12.17 14.83
CA PRO A 779 0.92 -13.19 13.76
C PRO A 779 0.70 -12.64 12.34
N PHE A 780 0.84 -11.34 12.11
CA PHE A 780 0.42 -10.69 10.87
C PHE A 780 1.50 -10.72 9.79
N GLY A 781 1.06 -10.84 8.55
CA GLY A 781 1.89 -10.70 7.34
C GLY A 781 1.28 -9.65 6.41
N TRP A 782 2.15 -8.83 5.83
CA TRP A 782 1.77 -7.67 5.00
C TRP A 782 2.32 -7.80 3.58
N ALA A 783 1.56 -7.31 2.60
CA ALA A 783 1.89 -7.42 1.18
C ALA A 783 3.29 -6.89 0.79
N PRO A 784 3.75 -5.70 1.24
CA PRO A 784 5.10 -5.20 0.99
C PRO A 784 6.21 -6.21 1.31
N GLN A 785 6.11 -6.84 2.49
CA GLN A 785 7.13 -7.75 2.99
C GLN A 785 7.19 -9.03 2.16
N GLN A 786 6.05 -9.51 1.64
CA GLN A 786 6.04 -10.66 0.72
C GLN A 786 6.67 -10.27 -0.63
N ILE A 787 6.22 -9.17 -1.23
CA ILE A 787 6.66 -8.69 -2.55
C ILE A 787 8.18 -8.50 -2.59
N LEU A 788 8.72 -7.75 -1.62
CA LEU A 788 10.15 -7.45 -1.54
C LEU A 788 10.97 -8.72 -1.28
N ALA A 789 10.49 -9.63 -0.43
CA ALA A 789 11.15 -10.92 -0.21
C ALA A 789 11.14 -11.80 -1.47
N TRP A 790 10.04 -11.86 -2.24
CA TRP A 790 9.99 -12.64 -3.48
C TRP A 790 10.97 -12.11 -4.54
N ILE A 791 11.07 -10.78 -4.70
CA ILE A 791 12.04 -10.13 -5.59
C ILE A 791 13.46 -10.42 -5.11
N GLY A 792 13.72 -10.27 -3.80
CA GLY A 792 15.03 -10.53 -3.20
C GLY A 792 15.48 -11.98 -3.32
N LEU A 793 14.58 -12.94 -3.16
CA LEU A 793 14.87 -14.36 -3.36
C LEU A 793 15.27 -14.65 -4.81
N VAL A 794 14.53 -14.13 -5.80
CA VAL A 794 14.87 -14.28 -7.23
C VAL A 794 16.19 -13.58 -7.59
N ASN A 795 16.49 -12.41 -7.01
CA ASN A 795 17.76 -11.71 -7.19
C ASN A 795 19.00 -12.57 -6.86
N TYR A 796 18.85 -13.58 -5.99
CA TYR A 796 19.90 -14.51 -5.55
C TYR A 796 19.68 -15.97 -6.01
N GLY A 797 18.75 -16.21 -6.93
CA GLY A 797 18.49 -17.53 -7.54
C GLY A 797 17.63 -18.49 -6.70
N TYR A 798 16.96 -18.00 -5.67
CA TYR A 798 16.03 -18.77 -4.81
C TYR A 798 14.58 -18.76 -5.35
N ASP A 799 14.41 -18.87 -6.67
CA ASP A 799 13.11 -18.90 -7.37
C ASP A 799 12.13 -19.92 -6.79
N GLY A 800 12.62 -21.07 -6.32
CA GLY A 800 11.81 -22.11 -5.70
C GLY A 800 11.17 -21.66 -4.38
N ILE A 801 11.94 -20.96 -3.55
CA ILE A 801 11.47 -20.35 -2.30
C ILE A 801 10.50 -19.21 -2.59
N ALA A 802 10.84 -18.31 -3.51
CA ALA A 802 9.95 -17.21 -3.92
C ALA A 802 8.59 -17.75 -4.36
N ARG A 803 8.59 -18.80 -5.20
CA ARG A 803 7.38 -19.49 -5.67
C ARG A 803 6.62 -20.21 -4.54
N ARG A 804 7.32 -20.78 -3.55
CA ARG A 804 6.70 -21.40 -2.35
C ARG A 804 5.96 -20.35 -1.51
N LEU A 805 6.62 -19.24 -1.19
CA LEU A 805 6.03 -18.14 -0.40
C LEU A 805 4.87 -17.48 -1.15
N ALA A 806 5.01 -17.23 -2.45
CA ALA A 806 3.92 -16.72 -3.29
C ALA A 806 2.71 -17.67 -3.28
N TYR A 807 2.91 -18.99 -3.40
CA TYR A 807 1.81 -19.95 -3.32
C TYR A 807 1.07 -19.89 -1.98
N ARG A 808 1.78 -19.76 -0.86
CA ARG A 808 1.17 -19.66 0.48
C ARG A 808 0.28 -18.42 0.62
N TRP A 809 0.82 -17.26 0.25
CA TRP A 809 0.11 -15.97 0.31
C TRP A 809 -1.12 -15.97 -0.58
N LEU A 810 -0.96 -16.37 -1.85
CA LEU A 810 -2.07 -16.45 -2.80
C LEU A 810 -3.12 -17.48 -2.39
N PHE A 811 -2.73 -18.61 -1.78
CA PHE A 811 -3.69 -19.58 -1.23
C PHE A 811 -4.53 -18.94 -0.11
N MET A 812 -3.90 -18.29 0.87
CA MET A 812 -4.58 -17.62 1.98
C MET A 812 -5.53 -16.53 1.50
N MET A 813 -5.11 -15.73 0.50
CA MET A 813 -5.95 -14.72 -0.14
C MET A 813 -7.13 -15.34 -0.89
N THR A 814 -6.89 -16.31 -1.78
CA THR A 814 -7.95 -16.98 -2.56
C THR A 814 -8.95 -17.69 -1.65
N LYS A 815 -8.47 -18.32 -0.56
CA LYS A 815 -9.29 -18.96 0.47
C LYS A 815 -10.17 -17.97 1.21
N SER A 816 -9.65 -16.77 1.54
CA SER A 816 -10.44 -15.71 2.16
C SER A 816 -11.51 -15.17 1.20
N PHE A 817 -11.11 -14.87 -0.04
CA PHE A 817 -11.98 -14.37 -1.10
C PHE A 817 -13.16 -15.34 -1.40
N VAL A 818 -12.91 -16.65 -1.44
CA VAL A 818 -13.95 -17.66 -1.72
C VAL A 818 -14.93 -17.86 -0.56
N ASP A 819 -14.43 -17.86 0.67
CA ASP A 819 -15.21 -18.26 1.84
C ASP A 819 -15.96 -17.10 2.52
N TYR A 820 -15.48 -15.86 2.31
CA TYR A 820 -15.98 -14.65 2.97
C TYR A 820 -16.32 -13.59 1.93
N ASN A 821 -17.35 -13.90 1.14
CA ASN A 821 -18.06 -12.99 0.25
C ASN A 821 -17.24 -12.13 -0.74
N GLY A 822 -16.07 -12.61 -1.21
CA GLY A 822 -15.20 -11.87 -2.13
C GLY A 822 -14.27 -10.86 -1.45
N VAL A 823 -14.06 -10.96 -0.14
CA VAL A 823 -13.25 -10.02 0.64
C VAL A 823 -11.78 -9.94 0.19
N ILE A 824 -11.25 -8.73 0.15
CA ILE A 824 -9.82 -8.40 0.14
C ILE A 824 -9.60 -7.35 1.23
N VAL A 825 -8.57 -7.53 2.05
CA VAL A 825 -8.24 -6.66 3.19
C VAL A 825 -6.81 -6.11 3.09
N GLU A 826 -6.54 -5.09 3.88
CA GLU A 826 -5.24 -4.44 4.07
C GLU A 826 -4.11 -5.38 4.52
N LYS A 827 -4.36 -6.22 5.54
CA LYS A 827 -3.38 -7.15 6.13
C LYS A 827 -4.00 -8.50 6.49
N TYR A 828 -3.18 -9.52 6.72
CA TYR A 828 -3.67 -10.88 7.04
C TYR A 828 -2.95 -11.51 8.23
N ASN A 829 -3.66 -12.32 9.02
CA ASN A 829 -3.06 -13.29 9.93
C ASN A 829 -2.62 -14.52 9.13
N VAL A 830 -1.31 -14.74 9.01
CA VAL A 830 -0.72 -15.80 8.16
C VAL A 830 -0.60 -17.16 8.87
N THR A 831 -0.96 -17.25 10.15
CA THR A 831 -0.78 -18.48 10.95
C THR A 831 -1.80 -19.56 10.62
N LYS A 832 -1.42 -20.82 10.86
CA LYS A 832 -2.23 -21.98 10.48
C LYS A 832 -3.52 -22.10 11.31
N GLY A 833 -4.67 -22.01 10.63
CA GLY A 833 -5.98 -22.20 11.24
C GLY A 833 -6.67 -20.91 11.72
N ALA A 834 -6.01 -19.76 11.56
CA ALA A 834 -6.66 -18.47 11.71
C ALA A 834 -7.75 -18.25 10.65
N VAL A 835 -8.70 -17.35 10.93
CA VAL A 835 -9.57 -16.72 9.92
C VAL A 835 -8.77 -15.56 9.32
N PRO A 836 -8.16 -15.69 8.12
CA PRO A 836 -6.96 -14.90 7.83
C PRO A 836 -7.20 -13.39 7.68
N HIS A 837 -8.40 -12.97 7.29
CA HIS A 837 -8.77 -11.57 7.13
C HIS A 837 -9.25 -10.90 8.43
N ARG A 838 -9.46 -11.66 9.53
CA ARG A 838 -9.79 -11.07 10.83
C ARG A 838 -8.50 -10.67 11.54
N VAL A 839 -8.31 -9.35 11.66
CA VAL A 839 -7.17 -8.72 12.31
C VAL A 839 -7.73 -7.61 13.18
N ASP A 840 -7.87 -7.90 14.47
CA ASP A 840 -8.48 -7.00 15.47
C ASP A 840 -7.41 -6.20 16.24
N ALA A 841 -6.22 -6.03 15.65
CA ALA A 841 -5.15 -5.22 16.20
C ALA A 841 -5.38 -3.74 15.85
N GLU A 842 -5.14 -2.86 16.83
CA GLU A 842 -5.25 -1.40 16.69
C GLU A 842 -6.64 -0.98 16.16
N TYR A 843 -6.74 -0.31 15.00
CA TYR A 843 -8.01 0.12 14.39
C TYR A 843 -8.73 -0.99 13.59
N GLY A 844 -8.33 -2.26 13.75
CA GLY A 844 -8.88 -3.38 12.99
C GLY A 844 -8.41 -3.40 11.53
N ASN A 845 -9.07 -4.18 10.69
CA ASN A 845 -8.67 -4.41 9.30
C ASN A 845 -9.53 -3.62 8.29
N GLN A 846 -8.91 -2.84 7.40
CA GLN A 846 -9.64 -2.14 6.34
C GLN A 846 -10.11 -3.14 5.26
N GLY A 847 -11.27 -2.86 4.65
CA GLY A 847 -11.89 -3.70 3.60
C GLY A 847 -12.96 -4.70 4.08
N LEU A 848 -13.30 -4.72 5.37
CA LEU A 848 -14.32 -5.62 5.93
C LEU A 848 -15.76 -5.09 5.88
N ASP A 849 -15.97 -3.79 6.11
CA ASP A 849 -17.32 -3.19 6.09
C ASP A 849 -17.78 -2.91 4.65
N PHE A 850 -18.45 -3.90 4.06
CA PHE A 850 -19.15 -3.77 2.79
C PHE A 850 -20.43 -4.60 2.77
N LYS A 851 -21.42 -4.15 1.99
CA LYS A 851 -22.72 -4.82 1.86
C LYS A 851 -22.94 -5.32 0.44
N GLY A 852 -23.20 -6.62 0.31
CA GLY A 852 -23.39 -7.36 -0.93
C GLY A 852 -22.11 -7.65 -1.72
N VAL A 853 -21.30 -6.62 -2.00
CA VAL A 853 -20.10 -6.73 -2.86
C VAL A 853 -18.98 -5.76 -2.46
N ALA A 854 -17.76 -6.27 -2.35
CA ALA A 854 -16.55 -5.48 -2.15
C ALA A 854 -16.15 -4.79 -3.47
N THR A 855 -15.83 -3.50 -3.41
CA THR A 855 -15.64 -2.64 -4.59
C THR A 855 -14.19 -2.40 -4.97
N GLU A 856 -13.24 -2.59 -4.07
CA GLU A 856 -11.87 -2.07 -4.23
C GLU A 856 -10.76 -2.87 -3.53
N GLY A 857 -11.04 -3.57 -2.42
CA GLY A 857 -10.00 -4.29 -1.68
C GLY A 857 -8.98 -3.33 -1.06
N PHE A 858 -7.69 -3.57 -1.27
CA PHE A 858 -6.62 -2.69 -0.81
C PHE A 858 -5.44 -2.72 -1.78
N GLY A 859 -4.85 -1.55 -2.09
CA GLY A 859 -3.91 -1.34 -3.20
C GLY A 859 -2.70 -2.28 -3.22
N TRP A 860 -1.87 -2.30 -2.16
CA TRP A 860 -0.71 -3.21 -2.12
C TRP A 860 -1.09 -4.70 -2.13
N VAL A 861 -2.33 -5.07 -1.75
CA VAL A 861 -2.79 -6.45 -1.62
C VAL A 861 -3.28 -6.93 -2.99
N ASN A 862 -4.08 -6.09 -3.66
CA ASN A 862 -4.41 -6.20 -5.07
C ASN A 862 -3.14 -6.40 -5.92
N ALA A 863 -2.11 -5.58 -5.68
CA ALA A 863 -0.81 -5.74 -6.33
C ALA A 863 -0.11 -7.05 -5.97
N SER A 864 -0.05 -7.43 -4.69
CA SER A 864 0.58 -8.69 -4.26
C SER A 864 -0.06 -9.92 -4.90
N TYR A 865 -1.37 -9.87 -5.19
CA TYR A 865 -2.07 -10.94 -5.87
C TYR A 865 -1.66 -11.05 -7.35
N LEU A 866 -1.75 -9.94 -8.10
CA LEU A 866 -1.37 -9.93 -9.52
C LEU A 866 0.13 -10.24 -9.71
N PHE A 867 0.99 -9.63 -8.88
CA PHE A 867 2.44 -9.80 -8.94
C PHE A 867 2.86 -11.21 -8.51
N GLY A 868 2.30 -11.74 -7.42
CA GLY A 868 2.56 -13.10 -6.95
C GLY A 868 2.16 -14.17 -7.98
N LEU A 869 1.07 -13.96 -8.72
CA LEU A 869 0.64 -14.88 -9.77
C LEU A 869 1.68 -15.05 -10.89
N THR A 870 2.56 -14.07 -11.12
CA THR A 870 3.64 -14.16 -12.12
C THR A 870 4.71 -15.20 -11.77
N PHE A 871 4.85 -15.56 -10.48
CA PHE A 871 5.77 -16.61 -10.02
C PHE A 871 5.19 -18.02 -10.24
N LEU A 872 3.86 -18.14 -10.36
CA LEU A 872 3.13 -19.40 -10.41
C LEU A 872 2.86 -19.87 -11.84
N ASN A 873 3.15 -21.15 -12.10
CA ASN A 873 2.76 -21.80 -13.36
C ASN A 873 1.27 -22.21 -13.36
N LEU A 874 0.74 -22.56 -14.54
CA LEU A 874 -0.67 -22.91 -14.72
C LEU A 874 -1.14 -24.09 -13.83
N TYR A 875 -0.27 -25.03 -13.48
CA TYR A 875 -0.59 -26.12 -12.54
C TYR A 875 -0.82 -25.57 -11.12
N ALA A 876 0.04 -24.66 -10.66
CA ALA A 876 -0.12 -23.99 -9.37
C ALA A 876 -1.37 -23.09 -9.34
N GLN A 877 -1.63 -22.32 -10.38
CA GLN A 877 -2.83 -21.47 -10.48
C GLN A 877 -4.12 -22.31 -10.48
N ARG A 878 -4.14 -23.49 -11.13
CA ARG A 878 -5.25 -24.47 -11.03
C ARG A 878 -5.39 -25.08 -9.64
N ALA A 879 -4.29 -25.30 -8.91
CA ALA A 879 -4.30 -25.77 -7.53
C ALA A 879 -4.85 -24.71 -6.56
N LEU A 880 -4.54 -23.41 -6.79
CA LEU A 880 -5.16 -22.29 -6.07
C LEU A 880 -6.66 -22.18 -6.36
N GLY A 881 -7.06 -22.26 -7.64
CA GLY A 881 -8.46 -22.21 -8.07
C GLY A 881 -9.33 -23.37 -7.57
N SER A 882 -8.70 -24.43 -7.04
CA SER A 882 -9.35 -25.56 -6.37
C SER A 882 -9.15 -25.56 -4.84
N LEU A 883 -8.62 -24.47 -4.28
CA LEU A 883 -8.29 -24.29 -2.86
C LEU A 883 -7.45 -25.43 -2.27
N THR A 884 -6.44 -25.90 -3.01
CA THR A 884 -5.49 -26.91 -2.51
C THR A 884 -4.51 -26.29 -1.51
N PRO A 885 -4.47 -26.70 -0.22
CA PRO A 885 -3.56 -26.11 0.76
C PRO A 885 -2.08 -26.36 0.41
N PRO A 886 -1.15 -25.45 0.78
CA PRO A 886 0.27 -25.53 0.42
C PRO A 886 0.92 -26.87 0.78
N GLU A 887 0.63 -27.43 1.96
CA GLU A 887 1.21 -28.69 2.42
C GLU A 887 0.69 -29.89 1.62
N ILE A 888 -0.55 -29.82 1.10
CA ILE A 888 -1.14 -30.86 0.25
C ILE A 888 -0.59 -30.73 -1.18
N PHE A 889 -0.53 -29.50 -1.71
CA PHE A 889 0.03 -29.17 -3.02
C PHE A 889 1.50 -29.63 -3.14
N LEU A 890 2.35 -29.21 -2.20
CA LEU A 890 3.77 -29.58 -2.17
C LEU A 890 3.97 -31.10 -2.00
N ARG A 891 3.19 -31.75 -1.14
CA ARG A 891 3.29 -33.20 -0.89
C ARG A 891 2.85 -34.06 -2.08
N ASN A 892 1.85 -33.59 -2.83
CA ASN A 892 1.26 -34.36 -3.93
C ASN A 892 1.94 -34.11 -5.30
N MET A 893 2.74 -33.05 -5.45
CA MET A 893 3.56 -32.81 -6.65
C MET A 893 4.61 -33.91 -6.88
N HIS A 894 4.87 -34.22 -8.15
CA HIS A 894 5.95 -35.12 -8.58
C HIS A 894 7.31 -34.62 -8.05
N PRO A 895 8.27 -35.50 -7.65
CA PRO A 895 9.53 -35.06 -7.04
C PRO A 895 10.30 -34.00 -7.85
N GLU A 896 10.36 -34.15 -9.17
CA GLU A 896 11.02 -33.18 -10.06
C GLU A 896 10.29 -31.83 -10.15
N GLN A 897 8.96 -31.81 -10.02
CA GLN A 897 8.20 -30.56 -9.92
C GLN A 897 8.40 -29.91 -8.55
N ARG A 898 8.46 -30.71 -7.48
CA ARG A 898 8.69 -30.24 -6.11
C ARG A 898 10.04 -29.55 -5.93
N LYS A 899 11.07 -29.92 -6.70
CA LYS A 899 12.36 -29.19 -6.76
C LYS A 899 12.17 -27.73 -7.17
N GLN A 900 11.13 -27.39 -7.93
CA GLN A 900 10.80 -26.02 -8.36
C GLN A 900 10.14 -25.16 -7.26
N TYR A 901 10.05 -25.69 -6.02
CA TYR A 901 9.47 -25.04 -4.83
C TYR A 901 10.35 -25.21 -3.58
N LYS A 902 11.58 -25.71 -3.75
CA LYS A 902 12.56 -25.82 -2.68
C LYS A 902 13.35 -24.54 -2.52
#